data_AF-A0A448YTQ3-F1
#
_entry.id   AF-A0A448YTQ3-F1
#
_cell.length_a   1.000
_cell.length_b   1.000
_cell.length_c   1.000
_cell.angle_alpha   90.00
_cell.angle_beta   90.00
_cell.angle_gamma   90.00
#
_symmetry.space_group_name_H-M   'P 1'
#
loop_
_entity.id
_entity.type
_entity.pdbx_description
1 polymer ?
#
loop_
_entity_poly.entity_id
_entity_poly.type
_entity_poly.pdbx_seq_one_letter_code
_entity_poly.pdbx_strand_id
1 'polypeptide(L)'
;MRPLHPFKTISRKIRSAHATTIISLLLSLAVFKLSLEIISFYTNSVPLEIYLDKGYGPFTLSFYTKLAKLRHLGTEGFLKKSSAIKSIDELFDDNLEPLHFGNVTANPLEIIGSKYPNFKQFKHLSLERKAEVYVNEVIPECRYQFDPVNQGLFEGDHSPAVEMEKKKERWSELCSAFTQKELIKLGLTPEVVNGLFNEVEEERLLFNFKLSSQIKHLFNHLKFFGSLFLRDQNPLSDKMDLLCNSAFQKLFPWISGKYPKFTRFNEDLEEVEIFPFADRNQRCFIKNLQVGSKGRGIVISADDSMVPELSSLLTVLRLLSNGSSTDPIQIFYTGDTLPKMAMKKLVEVATEPMKPVDNDVFPKIPAPLQLTFVDVTESIESDYRGYFEHYNMKLLAYLFNSFEEMMLMDTDTVPLMSINEIFKLPQYQETSTLFYRDREVDIMMSDEASVTFGGLLNGANESSYLDLKKSSNKLSERLLKRKFKFLMESGLVLINRKERFDGVMASTMMVFFKPFQDNVHGEKEYFWLGQEVMGHEYRFNENYAVAVGELSFRASKGKEKQICSIHPAHVKDDRSSVVWMNSGFLVCKKSDAYSNDDDHDLRSTIWDKRRQYESPIIIRNAVVPRGVDGWKVSPNCMGFMWCAISAEVLNFKEADRKKWELLGKAWVDRYKRVRGN
;
A
#
# COMPACT_ATOMS: atom_id res chain seq x y z
N MET A 1 32.09 -74.46 -85.07
CA MET A 1 31.10 -75.57 -85.08
C MET A 1 29.84 -75.00 -84.43
N ARG A 2 28.77 -74.59 -85.14
CA ARG A 2 27.70 -75.39 -85.78
C ARG A 2 27.31 -76.64 -84.98
N PRO A 3 26.01 -77.01 -84.84
CA PRO A 3 24.83 -76.62 -85.66
C PRO A 3 23.71 -75.89 -84.85
N LEU A 4 22.93 -74.93 -85.41
CA LEU A 4 21.85 -75.00 -86.44
C LEU A 4 20.59 -75.73 -85.92
N HIS A 5 19.51 -75.01 -85.51
CA HIS A 5 18.34 -74.50 -86.30
C HIS A 5 17.28 -75.59 -86.63
N PRO A 6 15.97 -75.31 -86.88
CA PRO A 6 15.23 -74.04 -86.72
C PRO A 6 13.67 -74.08 -86.44
N PHE A 7 13.12 -72.86 -86.24
CA PHE A 7 11.87 -72.25 -86.78
C PHE A 7 10.45 -72.48 -86.21
N LYS A 8 9.86 -71.32 -85.84
CA LYS A 8 8.48 -70.77 -86.04
C LYS A 8 7.36 -71.42 -85.19
N THR A 9 6.49 -70.67 -84.51
CA THR A 9 5.84 -69.42 -84.91
C THR A 9 5.26 -68.68 -83.68
N ILE A 10 5.39 -67.35 -83.66
CA ILE A 10 4.71 -66.40 -82.77
C ILE A 10 3.26 -66.22 -83.24
N SER A 11 2.29 -66.15 -82.32
CA SER A 11 1.25 -65.09 -82.25
C SER A 11 0.03 -65.51 -81.43
N ARG A 12 -0.53 -64.52 -80.68
CA ARG A 12 -1.76 -64.52 -79.87
C ARG A 12 -1.70 -65.12 -78.46
N LYS A 13 -1.02 -64.43 -77.53
CA LYS A 13 -1.42 -64.45 -76.09
C LYS A 13 -0.89 -63.28 -75.27
N ILE A 14 -0.84 -62.06 -75.83
CA ILE A 14 -0.47 -60.84 -75.07
C ILE A 14 -1.36 -59.67 -75.52
N ARG A 15 -2.66 -59.73 -75.22
CA ARG A 15 -3.56 -58.55 -75.26
C ARG A 15 -4.63 -58.55 -74.18
N SER A 16 -4.85 -59.66 -73.46
CA SER A 16 -5.89 -59.77 -72.44
C SER A 16 -5.41 -59.36 -71.04
N ALA A 17 -4.18 -59.71 -70.63
CA ALA A 17 -3.68 -59.44 -69.29
C ALA A 17 -3.40 -57.95 -69.03
N HIS A 18 -2.69 -57.25 -69.93
CA HIS A 18 -2.43 -55.82 -69.74
C HIS A 18 -3.69 -54.95 -69.80
N ALA A 19 -4.69 -55.34 -70.58
CA ALA A 19 -5.97 -54.63 -70.60
C ALA A 19 -6.71 -54.81 -69.25
N THR A 20 -6.70 -56.00 -68.65
CA THR A 20 -7.32 -56.21 -67.32
C THR A 20 -6.55 -55.51 -66.21
N THR A 21 -5.22 -55.48 -66.24
CA THR A 21 -4.43 -54.76 -65.24
C THR A 21 -4.60 -53.24 -65.36
N ILE A 22 -4.64 -52.69 -66.58
CA ILE A 22 -4.86 -51.25 -66.80
C ILE A 22 -6.29 -50.87 -66.44
N ILE A 23 -7.28 -51.68 -66.78
CA ILE A 23 -8.69 -51.46 -66.39
C ILE A 23 -8.84 -51.57 -64.86
N SER A 24 -8.19 -52.54 -64.21
CA SER A 24 -8.18 -52.67 -62.75
C SER A 24 -7.49 -51.48 -62.09
N LEU A 25 -6.38 -50.99 -62.65
CA LEU A 25 -5.66 -49.84 -62.12
C LEU A 25 -6.50 -48.56 -62.30
N LEU A 26 -7.12 -48.36 -63.46
CA LEU A 26 -8.02 -47.25 -63.75
C LEU A 26 -9.30 -47.32 -62.92
N LEU A 27 -9.88 -48.51 -62.68
CA LEU A 27 -11.00 -48.68 -61.75
C LEU A 27 -10.56 -48.44 -60.32
N SER A 28 -9.38 -48.87 -59.90
CA SER A 28 -8.88 -48.61 -58.55
C SER A 28 -8.55 -47.14 -58.35
N LEU A 29 -8.03 -46.43 -59.35
CA LEU A 29 -7.82 -44.99 -59.34
C LEU A 29 -9.13 -44.22 -59.43
N ALA A 30 -10.11 -44.70 -60.20
CA ALA A 30 -11.44 -44.12 -60.27
C ALA A 30 -12.21 -44.36 -58.98
N VAL A 31 -12.13 -45.55 -58.38
CA VAL A 31 -12.69 -45.85 -57.06
C VAL A 31 -11.96 -45.08 -56.00
N PHE A 32 -10.63 -44.92 -56.04
CA PHE A 32 -9.87 -44.11 -55.09
C PHE A 32 -10.16 -42.61 -55.25
N LYS A 33 -10.33 -42.12 -56.47
CA LYS A 33 -10.75 -40.73 -56.76
C LYS A 33 -12.21 -40.49 -56.40
N LEU A 34 -13.10 -41.44 -56.69
CA LEU A 34 -14.50 -41.41 -56.27
C LEU A 34 -14.60 -41.58 -54.75
N SER A 35 -13.72 -42.35 -54.12
CA SER A 35 -13.61 -42.47 -52.66
C SER A 35 -13.08 -41.17 -52.08
N LEU A 36 -12.09 -40.50 -52.69
CA LEU A 36 -11.61 -39.19 -52.27
C LEU A 36 -12.66 -38.09 -52.51
N GLU A 37 -13.40 -38.14 -53.61
CA GLU A 37 -14.48 -37.23 -53.92
C GLU A 37 -15.68 -37.48 -52.99
N ILE A 38 -16.04 -38.73 -52.72
CA ILE A 38 -17.08 -39.16 -51.76
C ILE A 38 -16.65 -38.86 -50.32
N ILE A 39 -15.40 -39.09 -49.94
CA ILE A 39 -14.84 -38.71 -48.62
C ILE A 39 -14.80 -37.18 -48.51
N SER A 40 -14.44 -36.44 -49.56
CA SER A 40 -14.56 -34.97 -49.58
C SER A 40 -16.02 -34.49 -49.57
N PHE A 41 -16.95 -35.30 -50.07
CA PHE A 41 -18.39 -35.01 -50.04
C PHE A 41 -18.99 -35.29 -48.66
N TYR A 42 -18.57 -36.38 -48.01
CA TYR A 42 -19.13 -36.89 -46.76
C TYR A 42 -18.45 -36.35 -45.50
N THR A 43 -17.20 -35.89 -45.56
CA THR A 43 -16.55 -35.18 -44.46
C THR A 43 -16.01 -33.84 -44.96
N ASN A 44 -16.94 -32.92 -45.24
CA ASN A 44 -16.63 -31.52 -45.54
C ASN A 44 -16.13 -30.72 -44.32
N SER A 45 -16.04 -31.34 -43.14
CA SER A 45 -15.52 -30.78 -41.90
C SER A 45 -13.99 -30.96 -41.81
N VAL A 46 -13.32 -30.00 -41.17
CA VAL A 46 -11.89 -30.11 -40.86
C VAL A 46 -11.69 -31.21 -39.81
N PRO A 47 -10.79 -32.19 -39.99
CA PRO A 47 -10.58 -33.25 -39.00
C PRO A 47 -10.14 -32.69 -37.63
N LEU A 48 -10.90 -32.99 -36.58
CA LEU A 48 -10.66 -32.55 -35.19
C LEU A 48 -9.30 -32.99 -34.64
N GLU A 49 -8.78 -34.13 -35.10
CA GLU A 49 -7.52 -34.74 -34.67
C GLU A 49 -6.29 -33.83 -34.88
N ILE A 50 -6.40 -32.80 -35.74
CA ILE A 50 -5.31 -31.84 -36.01
C ILE A 50 -5.29 -30.68 -34.99
N TYR A 51 -6.36 -30.48 -34.23
CA TYR A 51 -6.60 -29.26 -33.42
C TYR A 51 -6.81 -29.53 -31.92
N LEU A 52 -7.03 -30.78 -31.49
CA LEU A 52 -7.22 -31.15 -30.08
C LEU A 52 -5.98 -30.87 -29.19
N ASP A 53 -4.76 -30.98 -29.74
CA ASP A 53 -3.50 -30.73 -29.03
C ASP A 53 -3.11 -29.24 -28.94
N LYS A 54 -3.95 -28.31 -29.43
CA LYS A 54 -3.61 -26.88 -29.55
C LYS A 54 -4.20 -25.97 -28.47
N GLY A 55 -4.87 -26.53 -27.47
CA GLY A 55 -5.42 -25.76 -26.34
C GLY A 55 -6.52 -24.76 -26.73
N TYR A 56 -7.32 -25.06 -27.77
CA TYR A 56 -8.41 -24.18 -28.18
C TYR A 56 -9.61 -24.27 -27.22
N GLY A 57 -10.24 -23.12 -26.97
CA GLY A 57 -11.46 -23.04 -26.18
C GLY A 57 -12.69 -23.68 -26.84
N PRO A 58 -13.78 -23.85 -26.07
CA PRO A 58 -14.94 -24.63 -26.49
C PRO A 58 -15.64 -24.06 -27.74
N PHE A 59 -15.67 -22.74 -27.91
CA PHE A 59 -16.32 -22.11 -29.07
C PHE A 59 -15.47 -22.25 -30.33
N THR A 60 -14.15 -22.12 -30.22
CA THR A 60 -13.23 -22.39 -31.34
C THR A 60 -13.32 -23.84 -31.80
N LEU A 61 -13.35 -24.80 -30.86
CA LEU A 61 -13.55 -26.21 -31.19
C LEU A 61 -14.90 -26.44 -31.88
N SER A 62 -15.97 -25.83 -31.37
CA SER A 62 -17.32 -25.85 -31.98
C SER A 62 -17.31 -25.27 -33.39
N PHE A 63 -16.57 -24.19 -33.64
CA PHE A 63 -16.42 -23.59 -34.97
C PHE A 63 -15.72 -24.50 -35.97
N TYR A 64 -14.58 -25.08 -35.61
CA TYR A 64 -13.86 -26.00 -36.50
C TYR A 64 -14.67 -27.26 -36.80
N THR A 65 -15.50 -27.70 -35.85
CA THR A 65 -16.33 -28.89 -35.99
C THR A 65 -17.59 -28.65 -36.83
N LYS A 66 -18.30 -27.53 -36.59
CA LYS A 66 -19.67 -27.32 -37.10
C LYS A 66 -19.74 -26.37 -38.29
N LEU A 67 -18.80 -25.43 -38.42
CA LEU A 67 -18.86 -24.35 -39.40
C LEU A 67 -17.67 -24.33 -40.38
N ALA A 68 -16.47 -24.70 -39.94
CA ALA A 68 -15.29 -24.72 -40.80
C ALA A 68 -15.40 -25.80 -41.88
N LYS A 69 -15.06 -25.44 -43.12
CA LYS A 69 -14.99 -26.39 -44.25
C LYS A 69 -13.64 -26.28 -44.93
N LEU A 70 -13.07 -27.43 -45.32
CA LEU A 70 -11.77 -27.54 -45.98
C LEU A 70 -11.64 -26.59 -47.19
N ARG A 71 -12.69 -26.49 -48.01
CA ARG A 71 -12.73 -25.61 -49.21
C ARG A 71 -12.67 -24.11 -48.93
N HIS A 72 -12.85 -23.67 -47.68
CA HIS A 72 -12.84 -22.27 -47.29
C HIS A 72 -11.58 -21.89 -46.49
N LEU A 73 -10.70 -22.85 -46.20
CA LEU A 73 -9.43 -22.60 -45.52
C LEU A 73 -8.60 -21.56 -46.27
N GLY A 74 -8.01 -20.63 -45.52
CA GLY A 74 -7.15 -19.57 -46.07
C GLY A 74 -7.88 -18.39 -46.73
N THR A 75 -9.20 -18.43 -46.87
CA THR A 75 -9.97 -17.28 -47.34
C THR A 75 -10.04 -16.18 -46.28
N GLU A 76 -10.10 -14.92 -46.70
CA GLU A 76 -10.18 -13.76 -45.79
C GLU A 76 -11.37 -13.88 -44.82
N GLY A 77 -12.54 -14.26 -45.32
CA GLY A 77 -13.74 -14.47 -44.49
C GLY A 77 -13.58 -15.62 -43.48
N PHE A 78 -12.86 -16.68 -43.84
CA PHE A 78 -12.55 -17.76 -42.91
C PHE A 78 -11.57 -17.32 -41.83
N LEU A 79 -10.49 -16.62 -42.21
CA LEU A 79 -9.49 -16.11 -41.26
C LEU A 79 -10.11 -15.11 -40.28
N LYS A 80 -10.99 -14.22 -40.76
CA LYS A 80 -11.75 -13.29 -39.91
C LYS A 80 -12.62 -14.02 -38.88
N LYS A 81 -13.42 -15.00 -39.31
CA LYS A 81 -14.24 -15.82 -38.39
C LYS A 81 -13.39 -16.65 -37.43
N SER A 82 -12.32 -17.26 -37.92
CA SER A 82 -11.41 -18.07 -37.11
C SER A 82 -10.68 -17.23 -36.06
N SER A 83 -10.34 -15.98 -36.35
CA SER A 83 -9.76 -15.06 -35.36
C SER A 83 -10.83 -14.61 -34.37
N ALA A 84 -12.02 -14.23 -34.86
CA ALA A 84 -13.10 -13.75 -34.01
C ALA A 84 -13.55 -14.80 -32.99
N ILE A 85 -13.69 -16.07 -33.39
CA ILE A 85 -14.11 -17.13 -32.46
C ILE A 85 -13.06 -17.44 -31.38
N LYS A 86 -11.77 -17.33 -31.69
CA LYS A 86 -10.70 -17.47 -30.70
C LYS A 86 -10.76 -16.35 -29.66
N SER A 87 -10.96 -15.13 -30.13
CA SER A 87 -11.16 -13.98 -29.23
C SER A 87 -12.48 -14.06 -28.44
N ILE A 88 -13.48 -14.81 -28.92
CA ILE A 88 -14.71 -15.09 -28.15
C ILE A 88 -14.41 -16.08 -27.02
N ASP A 89 -13.59 -17.10 -27.24
CA ASP A 89 -13.13 -17.97 -26.14
C ASP A 89 -12.37 -17.15 -25.07
N GLU A 90 -11.42 -16.33 -25.49
CA GLU A 90 -10.67 -15.42 -24.59
C GLU A 90 -11.56 -14.40 -23.86
N LEU A 91 -12.69 -14.01 -24.46
CA LEU A 91 -13.61 -13.04 -23.87
C LEU A 91 -14.26 -13.59 -22.58
N PHE A 92 -14.63 -14.88 -22.62
CA PHE A 92 -15.35 -15.56 -21.54
C PHE A 92 -14.44 -16.40 -20.65
N ASP A 93 -13.15 -16.49 -20.98
CA ASP A 93 -12.13 -17.10 -20.13
C ASP A 93 -11.50 -16.03 -19.22
N ASP A 94 -11.90 -16.00 -17.95
CA ASP A 94 -11.46 -14.96 -17.01
C ASP A 94 -10.13 -15.29 -16.32
N ASN A 95 -9.60 -16.52 -16.47
CA ASN A 95 -8.32 -17.00 -15.93
C ASN A 95 -7.95 -16.42 -14.54
N LEU A 96 -8.93 -16.39 -13.63
CA LEU A 96 -8.72 -15.83 -12.30
C LEU A 96 -7.74 -16.69 -11.53
N GLU A 97 -6.63 -16.10 -11.10
CA GLU A 97 -5.73 -16.77 -10.18
C GLU A 97 -6.50 -17.10 -8.88
N PRO A 98 -6.38 -18.33 -8.36
CA PRO A 98 -7.03 -18.69 -7.12
C PRO A 98 -6.53 -17.79 -5.98
N LEU A 99 -7.41 -17.55 -5.00
CA LEU A 99 -7.01 -16.83 -3.81
C LEU A 99 -5.89 -17.60 -3.09
N HIS A 100 -4.85 -16.88 -2.66
CA HIS A 100 -3.69 -17.51 -2.02
C HIS A 100 -4.04 -18.14 -0.66
N PHE A 101 -5.09 -17.65 -0.01
CA PHE A 101 -5.64 -18.25 1.20
C PHE A 101 -6.69 -19.29 0.82
N GLY A 102 -6.56 -20.51 1.35
CA GLY A 102 -7.41 -21.64 0.93
C GLY A 102 -8.90 -21.43 1.19
N ASN A 103 -9.25 -21.06 2.42
CA ASN A 103 -10.62 -20.69 2.81
C ASN A 103 -10.60 -19.40 3.63
N VAL A 104 -11.64 -18.58 3.46
CA VAL A 104 -11.84 -17.39 4.30
C VAL A 104 -11.99 -17.83 5.76
N THR A 105 -11.19 -17.24 6.65
CA THR A 105 -11.33 -17.40 8.10
C THR A 105 -12.73 -16.98 8.53
N ALA A 106 -13.41 -17.76 9.37
CA ALA A 106 -14.77 -17.40 9.78
C ALA A 106 -14.77 -16.17 10.71
N ASN A 107 -15.87 -15.40 10.69
CA ASN A 107 -15.99 -14.19 11.49
C ASN A 107 -16.18 -14.52 12.98
N PRO A 108 -15.27 -14.10 13.89
CA PRO A 108 -15.38 -14.43 15.31
C PRO A 108 -16.61 -13.82 15.98
N LEU A 109 -17.11 -12.69 15.48
CA LEU A 109 -18.35 -12.08 15.98
C LEU A 109 -19.58 -12.94 15.68
N GLU A 110 -19.60 -13.65 14.55
CA GLU A 110 -20.71 -14.55 14.19
C GLU A 110 -20.70 -15.83 15.03
N ILE A 111 -19.52 -16.39 15.29
CA ILE A 111 -19.35 -17.54 16.18
C ILE A 111 -19.80 -17.20 17.60
N ILE A 112 -19.36 -16.04 18.14
CA ILE A 112 -19.82 -15.60 19.46
C ILE A 112 -21.32 -15.28 19.45
N GLY A 113 -21.83 -14.63 18.41
CA GLY A 113 -23.26 -14.34 18.31
C GLY A 113 -24.12 -15.61 18.26
N SER A 114 -23.61 -16.68 17.65
CA SER A 114 -24.28 -17.98 17.61
C SER A 114 -24.28 -18.67 18.99
N LYS A 115 -23.17 -18.57 19.74
CA LYS A 115 -23.05 -19.12 21.10
C LYS A 115 -23.81 -18.32 22.15
N TYR A 116 -23.87 -16.99 21.97
CA TYR A 116 -24.52 -16.06 22.87
C TYR A 116 -25.48 -15.14 22.12
N PRO A 117 -26.63 -15.65 21.62
CA PRO A 117 -27.58 -14.86 20.81
C PRO A 117 -28.07 -13.59 21.50
N ASN A 118 -28.15 -13.62 22.84
CA ASN A 118 -28.30 -12.42 23.65
C ASN A 118 -26.91 -11.94 24.10
N PHE A 119 -26.39 -10.90 23.44
CA PHE A 119 -25.06 -10.34 23.71
C PHE A 119 -24.83 -9.99 25.20
N LYS A 120 -25.89 -9.68 25.97
CA LYS A 120 -25.78 -9.41 27.42
C LYS A 120 -25.21 -10.61 28.19
N GLN A 121 -25.49 -11.83 27.76
CA GLN A 121 -24.95 -13.05 28.37
C GLN A 121 -23.44 -13.08 28.25
N PHE A 122 -22.90 -12.84 27.05
CA PHE A 122 -21.46 -12.72 26.84
C PHE A 122 -20.88 -11.55 27.63
N LYS A 123 -21.55 -10.39 27.60
CA LYS A 123 -21.07 -9.17 28.27
C LYS A 123 -20.95 -9.31 29.79
N HIS A 124 -21.84 -10.07 30.43
CA HIS A 124 -21.80 -10.36 31.88
C HIS A 124 -20.73 -11.37 32.30
N LEU A 125 -20.08 -12.07 31.36
CA LEU A 125 -18.94 -12.92 31.70
C LEU A 125 -17.79 -12.08 32.23
N SER A 126 -17.01 -12.66 33.16
CA SER A 126 -15.73 -12.07 33.58
C SER A 126 -14.78 -11.95 32.38
N LEU A 127 -13.85 -11.01 32.43
CA LEU A 127 -12.85 -10.82 31.37
C LEU A 127 -12.07 -12.11 31.09
N GLU A 128 -11.70 -12.83 32.16
CA GLU A 128 -11.03 -14.13 32.07
C GLU A 128 -11.88 -15.16 31.33
N ARG A 129 -13.17 -15.28 31.65
CA ARG A 129 -14.04 -16.24 30.98
C ARG A 129 -14.27 -15.88 29.51
N LYS A 130 -14.37 -14.59 29.18
CA LYS A 130 -14.41 -14.14 27.77
C LYS A 130 -13.15 -14.53 27.02
N ALA A 131 -11.98 -14.35 27.64
CA ALA A 131 -10.70 -14.74 27.06
C ALA A 131 -10.59 -16.25 26.84
N GLU A 132 -11.01 -17.07 27.81
CA GLU A 132 -11.04 -18.53 27.64
C GLU A 132 -11.92 -18.96 26.47
N VAL A 133 -13.16 -18.46 26.39
CA VAL A 133 -14.09 -18.78 25.31
C VAL A 133 -13.49 -18.38 23.96
N TYR A 134 -12.92 -17.17 23.88
CA TYR A 134 -12.30 -16.70 22.64
C TYR A 134 -11.12 -17.58 22.20
N VAL A 135 -10.16 -17.85 23.10
CA VAL A 135 -8.91 -18.54 22.76
C VAL A 135 -9.11 -20.03 22.54
N ASN A 136 -9.92 -20.68 23.39
CA ASN A 136 -10.05 -22.14 23.39
C ASN A 136 -11.18 -22.63 22.49
N GLU A 137 -12.16 -21.79 22.18
CA GLU A 137 -13.32 -22.20 21.40
C GLU A 137 -13.48 -21.41 20.10
N VAL A 138 -13.48 -20.07 20.16
CA VAL A 138 -13.78 -19.24 18.97
C VAL A 138 -12.67 -19.29 17.92
N ILE A 139 -11.40 -19.09 18.32
CA ILE A 139 -10.27 -19.15 17.37
C ILE A 139 -10.22 -20.50 16.61
N PRO A 140 -10.32 -21.68 17.28
CA PRO A 140 -10.40 -22.96 16.58
C PRO A 140 -11.62 -23.11 15.67
N GLU A 141 -12.81 -22.69 16.12
CA GLU A 141 -14.06 -22.80 15.35
C GLU A 141 -14.03 -21.92 14.10
N CYS A 142 -13.35 -20.77 14.17
CA CYS A 142 -13.10 -19.90 13.02
C CYS A 142 -12.14 -20.51 11.97
N ARG A 143 -11.42 -21.59 12.33
CA ARG A 143 -10.32 -22.14 11.53
C ARG A 143 -9.32 -21.04 11.12
N TYR A 144 -8.98 -20.19 12.09
CA TYR A 144 -8.17 -19.00 11.85
C TYR A 144 -6.83 -19.35 11.18
N GLN A 145 -6.53 -18.64 10.10
CA GLN A 145 -5.22 -18.65 9.46
C GLN A 145 -4.84 -17.22 9.09
N PHE A 146 -3.65 -16.80 9.50
CA PHE A 146 -3.09 -15.53 9.09
C PHE A 146 -2.32 -15.69 7.79
N ASP A 147 -2.95 -15.29 6.69
CA ASP A 147 -2.33 -15.21 5.37
C ASP A 147 -2.33 -13.74 4.92
N PRO A 148 -1.17 -13.16 4.55
CA PRO A 148 -1.14 -11.87 3.90
C PRO A 148 -1.98 -11.88 2.61
N VAL A 149 -2.69 -10.79 2.36
CA VAL A 149 -3.53 -10.65 1.17
C VAL A 149 -2.76 -9.85 0.15
N ASN A 150 -2.00 -10.55 -0.70
CA ASN A 150 -1.15 -9.94 -1.73
C ASN A 150 -1.88 -9.69 -3.06
N GLN A 151 -3.17 -10.00 -3.15
CA GLN A 151 -3.99 -9.81 -4.35
C GLN A 151 -4.81 -8.51 -4.24
N GLY A 152 -4.95 -7.80 -5.37
CA GLY A 152 -5.71 -6.54 -5.44
C GLY A 152 -7.20 -6.79 -5.67
N LEU A 153 -8.00 -5.74 -5.54
CA LEU A 153 -9.42 -5.78 -5.90
C LEU A 153 -9.60 -5.56 -7.42
N PHE A 154 -10.64 -6.15 -8.00
CA PHE A 154 -11.18 -5.68 -9.28
C PHE A 154 -11.89 -4.34 -9.03
N GLU A 155 -11.28 -3.23 -9.43
CA GLU A 155 -11.74 -1.89 -9.07
C GLU A 155 -11.46 -0.84 -10.15
N GLY A 156 -12.15 0.31 -10.06
CA GLY A 156 -11.98 1.43 -10.99
C GLY A 156 -12.25 1.02 -12.44
N ASP A 157 -11.30 1.27 -13.34
CA ASP A 157 -11.38 0.89 -14.76
C ASP A 157 -11.41 -0.64 -15.00
N HIS A 158 -11.10 -1.43 -13.97
CA HIS A 158 -11.13 -2.89 -13.96
C HIS A 158 -12.20 -3.45 -13.01
N SER A 159 -13.09 -2.60 -12.49
CA SER A 159 -14.24 -3.05 -11.72
C SER A 159 -15.10 -4.03 -12.52
N PRO A 160 -15.80 -4.99 -11.87
CA PRO A 160 -16.61 -5.98 -12.58
C PRO A 160 -17.59 -5.35 -13.56
N ALA A 161 -18.32 -4.30 -13.14
CA ALA A 161 -19.31 -3.62 -13.98
C ALA A 161 -18.68 -2.97 -15.23
N VAL A 162 -17.59 -2.21 -15.07
CA VAL A 162 -16.91 -1.52 -16.18
C VAL A 162 -16.27 -2.53 -17.13
N GLU A 163 -15.67 -3.59 -16.59
CA GLU A 163 -15.11 -4.66 -17.42
C GLU A 163 -16.22 -5.36 -18.22
N MET A 164 -17.39 -5.59 -17.62
CA MET A 164 -18.51 -6.21 -18.33
C MET A 164 -19.02 -5.33 -19.47
N GLU A 165 -19.07 -4.00 -19.29
CA GLU A 165 -19.39 -3.08 -20.38
C GLU A 165 -18.39 -3.20 -21.53
N LYS A 166 -17.08 -3.14 -21.23
CA LYS A 166 -16.01 -3.30 -22.24
C LYS A 166 -16.09 -4.66 -22.95
N LYS A 167 -16.32 -5.75 -22.22
CA LYS A 167 -16.45 -7.09 -22.82
C LYS A 167 -17.72 -7.20 -23.68
N LYS A 168 -18.84 -6.56 -23.31
CA LYS A 168 -20.09 -6.51 -24.12
C LYS A 168 -19.92 -5.71 -25.41
N GLU A 169 -19.18 -4.61 -25.37
CA GLU A 169 -18.79 -3.85 -26.56
C GLU A 169 -17.95 -4.72 -27.51
N ARG A 170 -16.90 -5.33 -26.98
CA ARG A 170 -16.04 -6.24 -27.75
C ARG A 170 -16.78 -7.44 -28.31
N TRP A 171 -17.73 -8.01 -27.57
CA TRP A 171 -18.63 -9.06 -28.07
C TRP A 171 -19.41 -8.60 -29.31
N SER A 172 -19.96 -7.39 -29.29
CA SER A 172 -20.73 -6.83 -30.41
C SER A 172 -19.87 -6.69 -31.67
N GLU A 173 -18.59 -6.34 -31.52
CA GLU A 173 -17.64 -6.30 -32.63
C GLU A 173 -17.30 -7.70 -33.16
N LEU A 174 -16.97 -8.64 -32.26
CA LEU A 174 -16.57 -10.00 -32.63
C LEU A 174 -17.71 -10.79 -33.28
N CYS A 175 -18.92 -10.66 -32.76
CA CYS A 175 -20.07 -11.41 -33.25
C CYS A 175 -20.54 -10.94 -34.64
N SER A 176 -20.17 -9.73 -35.06
CA SER A 176 -20.42 -9.20 -36.42
C SER A 176 -19.77 -10.05 -37.53
N ALA A 177 -18.76 -10.86 -37.19
CA ALA A 177 -18.14 -11.79 -38.14
C ALA A 177 -19.06 -12.97 -38.52
N PHE A 178 -20.15 -13.20 -37.79
CA PHE A 178 -21.04 -14.35 -37.93
C PHE A 178 -22.48 -13.94 -38.22
N THR A 179 -23.20 -14.78 -38.96
CA THR A 179 -24.65 -14.66 -39.08
C THR A 179 -25.35 -15.22 -37.83
N GLN A 180 -26.57 -14.78 -37.55
CA GLN A 180 -27.37 -15.29 -36.42
C GLN A 180 -27.52 -16.82 -36.43
N LYS A 181 -27.70 -17.43 -37.62
CA LYS A 181 -27.78 -18.89 -37.77
C LYS A 181 -26.46 -19.59 -37.42
N GLU A 182 -25.33 -18.95 -37.70
CA GLU A 182 -24.00 -19.48 -37.35
C GLU A 182 -23.76 -19.40 -35.85
N LEU A 183 -24.10 -18.27 -35.21
CA LEU A 183 -24.01 -18.12 -33.75
C LEU A 183 -24.84 -19.17 -33.00
N ILE A 184 -26.09 -19.41 -33.44
CA ILE A 184 -26.95 -20.47 -32.87
C ILE A 184 -26.29 -21.85 -33.02
N LYS A 185 -25.69 -22.17 -34.18
CA LYS A 185 -24.99 -23.45 -34.38
C LYS A 185 -23.76 -23.60 -33.48
N LEU A 186 -23.09 -22.49 -33.17
CA LEU A 186 -21.96 -22.47 -32.24
C LEU A 186 -22.37 -22.65 -30.79
N GLY A 187 -23.67 -22.47 -30.47
CA GLY A 187 -24.20 -22.48 -29.10
C GLY A 187 -24.25 -21.10 -28.44
N LEU A 188 -24.00 -20.04 -29.21
CA LEU A 188 -23.94 -18.65 -28.72
C LEU A 188 -25.29 -17.95 -28.96
N THR A 189 -26.34 -18.37 -28.26
CA THR A 189 -27.63 -17.65 -28.25
C THR A 189 -27.56 -16.44 -27.32
N PRO A 190 -28.44 -15.43 -27.45
CA PRO A 190 -28.46 -14.28 -26.55
C PRO A 190 -28.56 -14.68 -25.06
N GLU A 191 -29.36 -15.70 -24.75
CA GLU A 191 -29.53 -16.20 -23.38
C GLU A 191 -28.24 -16.84 -22.85
N VAL A 192 -27.56 -17.65 -23.66
CA VAL A 192 -26.29 -18.28 -23.27
C VAL A 192 -25.21 -17.22 -23.07
N VAL A 193 -25.10 -16.28 -23.99
CA VAL A 193 -24.10 -15.20 -23.93
C VAL A 193 -24.30 -14.32 -22.70
N ASN A 194 -25.56 -13.95 -22.40
CA ASN A 194 -25.86 -13.21 -21.18
C ASN A 194 -25.51 -14.03 -19.92
N GLY A 195 -25.77 -15.35 -19.94
CA GLY A 195 -25.36 -16.25 -18.86
C GLY A 195 -23.85 -16.25 -18.63
N LEU A 196 -23.05 -16.33 -19.70
CA LEU A 196 -21.58 -16.30 -19.62
C LEU A 196 -21.06 -14.97 -19.08
N PHE A 197 -21.65 -13.84 -19.49
CA PHE A 197 -21.28 -12.54 -18.93
C PHE A 197 -21.59 -12.45 -17.43
N ASN A 198 -22.77 -12.91 -17.03
CA ASN A 198 -23.16 -12.92 -15.62
C ASN A 198 -22.23 -13.82 -14.79
N GLU A 199 -21.86 -14.99 -15.31
CA GLU A 199 -20.93 -15.91 -14.64
C GLU A 199 -19.57 -15.23 -14.37
N VAL A 200 -18.97 -14.61 -15.39
CA VAL A 200 -17.70 -13.86 -15.24
C VAL A 200 -17.84 -12.70 -14.24
N GLU A 201 -18.94 -11.94 -14.31
CA GLU A 201 -19.19 -10.84 -13.37
C GLU A 201 -19.33 -11.34 -11.93
N GLU A 202 -20.10 -12.41 -11.72
CA GLU A 202 -20.33 -13.06 -10.43
C GLU A 202 -19.03 -13.63 -9.84
N GLU A 203 -18.17 -14.25 -10.66
CA GLU A 203 -16.87 -14.75 -10.22
C GLU A 203 -15.96 -13.64 -9.68
N ARG A 204 -15.87 -12.51 -10.39
CA ARG A 204 -15.09 -11.35 -9.92
C ARG A 204 -15.68 -10.67 -8.68
N LEU A 205 -17.00 -10.55 -8.61
CA LEU A 205 -17.68 -10.02 -7.42
C LEU A 205 -17.45 -10.92 -6.21
N LEU A 206 -17.52 -12.25 -6.40
CA LEU A 206 -17.24 -13.24 -5.36
C LEU A 206 -15.76 -13.20 -4.93
N PHE A 207 -14.84 -12.99 -5.87
CA PHE A 207 -13.42 -12.79 -5.57
C PHE A 207 -13.21 -11.58 -4.65
N ASN A 208 -13.71 -10.40 -5.02
CA ASN A 208 -13.63 -9.19 -4.21
C ASN A 208 -14.27 -9.41 -2.83
N PHE A 209 -15.46 -10.03 -2.78
CA PHE A 209 -16.14 -10.33 -1.53
C PHE A 209 -15.29 -11.19 -0.59
N LYS A 210 -14.74 -12.31 -1.08
CA LYS A 210 -13.89 -13.20 -0.28
C LYS A 210 -12.66 -12.47 0.26
N LEU A 211 -12.05 -11.63 -0.57
CA LEU A 211 -10.88 -10.84 -0.21
C LEU A 211 -11.18 -9.83 0.90
N SER A 212 -12.24 -9.02 0.73
CA SER A 212 -12.68 -8.06 1.75
C SER A 212 -13.13 -8.75 3.05
N SER A 213 -13.81 -9.90 2.94
CA SER A 213 -14.21 -10.71 4.10
C SER A 213 -13.01 -11.23 4.87
N GLN A 214 -11.99 -11.76 4.19
CA GLN A 214 -10.77 -12.24 4.85
C GLN A 214 -10.12 -11.12 5.66
N ILE A 215 -9.90 -9.94 5.06
CA ILE A 215 -9.31 -8.79 5.76
C ILE A 215 -10.16 -8.39 6.98
N LYS A 216 -11.48 -8.23 6.78
CA LYS A 216 -12.40 -7.87 7.87
C LYS A 216 -12.36 -8.86 9.02
N HIS A 217 -12.36 -10.16 8.73
CA HIS A 217 -12.40 -11.18 9.76
C HIS A 217 -11.08 -11.23 10.55
N LEU A 218 -9.94 -11.05 9.88
CA LEU A 218 -8.64 -10.89 10.53
C LEU A 218 -8.64 -9.68 11.50
N PHE A 219 -9.19 -8.54 11.09
CA PHE A 219 -9.35 -7.38 11.99
C PHE A 219 -10.34 -7.62 13.12
N ASN A 220 -11.40 -8.40 12.91
CA ASN A 220 -12.31 -8.78 13.99
C ASN A 220 -11.61 -9.63 15.04
N HIS A 221 -10.71 -10.53 14.64
CA HIS A 221 -9.84 -11.26 15.58
C HIS A 221 -8.90 -10.31 16.35
N LEU A 222 -8.31 -9.32 15.67
CA LEU A 222 -7.51 -8.30 16.35
C LEU A 222 -8.34 -7.47 17.34
N LYS A 223 -9.59 -7.11 17.01
CA LYS A 223 -10.52 -6.42 17.92
C LYS A 223 -10.79 -7.24 19.17
N PHE A 224 -11.06 -8.53 19.02
CA PHE A 224 -11.18 -9.44 20.17
C PHE A 224 -9.90 -9.47 21.01
N PHE A 225 -8.75 -9.66 20.38
CA PHE A 225 -7.47 -9.70 21.07
C PHE A 225 -7.19 -8.40 21.84
N GLY A 226 -7.39 -7.25 21.18
CA GLY A 226 -7.20 -5.93 21.76
C GLY A 226 -8.12 -5.69 22.97
N SER A 227 -9.43 -5.93 22.80
CA SER A 227 -10.41 -5.76 23.88
C SER A 227 -10.15 -6.66 25.09
N LEU A 228 -9.57 -7.84 24.88
CA LEU A 228 -9.32 -8.80 25.96
C LEU A 228 -7.99 -8.58 26.67
N PHE A 229 -6.93 -8.18 25.95
CA PHE A 229 -5.56 -8.24 26.46
C PHE A 229 -4.80 -6.91 26.44
N LEU A 230 -5.17 -5.96 25.58
CA LEU A 230 -4.38 -4.75 25.33
C LEU A 230 -5.02 -3.44 25.80
N ARG A 231 -6.32 -3.40 26.13
CA ARG A 231 -6.96 -2.16 26.59
C ARG A 231 -6.56 -1.73 28.00
N ASP A 232 -6.40 -2.68 28.91
CA ASP A 232 -5.86 -2.39 30.25
C ASP A 232 -4.36 -2.16 30.15
N GLN A 233 -3.82 -1.09 30.73
CA GLN A 233 -2.40 -0.78 30.69
C GLN A 233 -1.60 -1.51 31.79
N ASN A 234 -2.29 -2.23 32.68
CA ASN A 234 -1.68 -3.01 33.75
C ASN A 234 -1.20 -4.38 33.24
N PRO A 235 -0.23 -5.01 33.94
CA PRO A 235 0.14 -6.41 33.70
C PRO A 235 -1.07 -7.33 33.84
N LEU A 236 -1.11 -8.39 33.02
CA LEU A 236 -2.13 -9.42 33.10
C LEU A 236 -1.86 -10.35 34.29
N SER A 237 -2.93 -10.93 34.84
CA SER A 237 -2.81 -12.08 35.75
C SER A 237 -2.18 -13.28 35.04
N ASP A 238 -1.56 -14.20 35.78
CA ASP A 238 -0.86 -15.35 35.20
C ASP A 238 -1.70 -16.14 34.18
N LYS A 239 -2.99 -16.33 34.48
CA LYS A 239 -3.91 -17.05 33.59
C LYS A 239 -4.25 -16.24 32.34
N MET A 240 -4.51 -14.94 32.49
CA MET A 240 -4.75 -14.05 31.35
C MET A 240 -3.51 -13.91 30.45
N ASP A 241 -2.32 -13.88 31.05
CA ASP A 241 -1.04 -13.82 30.35
C ASP A 241 -0.79 -15.10 29.53
N LEU A 242 -1.11 -16.28 30.07
CA LEU A 242 -1.04 -17.56 29.32
C LEU A 242 -2.02 -17.57 28.13
N LEU A 243 -3.26 -17.13 28.33
CA LEU A 243 -4.26 -17.03 27.26
C LEU A 243 -3.83 -16.02 26.18
N CYS A 244 -3.30 -14.86 26.61
CA CYS A 244 -2.74 -13.84 25.73
C CYS A 244 -1.62 -14.42 24.87
N ASN A 245 -0.65 -15.12 25.48
CA ASN A 245 0.47 -15.71 24.76
C ASN A 245 -0.01 -16.76 23.74
N SER A 246 -0.94 -17.64 24.13
CA SER A 246 -1.49 -18.64 23.22
C SER A 246 -2.25 -18.03 22.04
N ALA A 247 -2.98 -16.93 22.25
CA ALA A 247 -3.65 -16.21 21.18
C ALA A 247 -2.65 -15.47 20.29
N PHE A 248 -1.67 -14.80 20.89
CA PHE A 248 -0.63 -14.04 20.21
C PHE A 248 0.12 -14.90 19.18
N GLN A 249 0.60 -16.08 19.59
CA GLN A 249 1.32 -17.01 18.73
C GLN A 249 0.50 -17.47 17.51
N LYS A 250 -0.84 -17.50 17.62
CA LYS A 250 -1.73 -17.90 16.51
C LYS A 250 -2.10 -16.73 15.62
N LEU A 251 -2.40 -15.57 16.21
CA LEU A 251 -2.97 -14.41 15.50
C LEU A 251 -1.91 -13.53 14.84
N PHE A 252 -0.68 -13.53 15.36
CA PHE A 252 0.40 -12.67 14.88
C PHE A 252 1.67 -13.47 14.60
N PRO A 253 1.62 -14.50 13.74
CA PRO A 253 2.77 -15.35 13.44
C PRO A 253 3.92 -14.58 12.75
N TRP A 254 3.69 -13.35 12.32
CA TRP A 254 4.70 -12.47 11.74
C TRP A 254 5.63 -11.82 12.79
N ILE A 255 5.26 -11.86 14.07
CA ILE A 255 6.09 -11.35 15.19
C ILE A 255 6.83 -12.53 15.83
N SER A 256 8.16 -12.47 15.87
CA SER A 256 8.99 -13.59 16.35
C SER A 256 8.99 -13.81 17.86
N GLY A 257 8.50 -12.82 18.62
CA GLY A 257 8.59 -12.80 20.08
C GLY A 257 9.97 -12.40 20.62
N LYS A 258 10.90 -11.98 19.75
CA LYS A 258 12.20 -11.43 20.17
C LYS A 258 12.14 -9.90 20.26
N TYR A 259 12.76 -9.35 21.30
CA TYR A 259 12.93 -7.91 21.42
C TYR A 259 13.91 -7.37 20.36
N PRO A 260 13.72 -6.12 19.90
CA PRO A 260 14.72 -5.44 19.09
C PRO A 260 16.04 -5.29 19.85
N LYS A 261 17.16 -5.20 19.12
CA LYS A 261 18.46 -4.90 19.71
C LYS A 261 18.60 -3.38 19.85
N PHE A 262 18.69 -2.88 21.08
CA PHE A 262 18.89 -1.46 21.36
C PHE A 262 20.35 -1.20 21.70
N THR A 263 20.98 -0.25 21.02
CA THR A 263 22.39 0.07 21.24
C THR A 263 22.62 1.56 21.36
N ARG A 264 23.60 1.94 22.18
CA ARG A 264 24.12 3.31 22.32
C ARG A 264 25.60 3.31 22.03
N PHE A 265 26.14 4.49 21.75
CA PHE A 265 27.59 4.68 21.66
C PHE A 265 28.07 5.39 22.91
N ASN A 266 29.14 4.88 23.53
CA ASN A 266 29.83 5.55 24.63
C ASN A 266 30.69 6.72 24.10
N GLU A 267 31.41 7.40 24.99
CA GLU A 267 32.29 8.53 24.64
C GLU A 267 33.42 8.13 23.66
N ASP A 268 33.84 6.86 23.70
CA ASP A 268 34.86 6.28 22.81
C ASP A 268 34.28 5.77 21.47
N LEU A 269 32.99 6.04 21.20
CA LEU A 269 32.25 5.55 20.03
C LEU A 269 32.27 4.02 19.90
N GLU A 270 32.22 3.32 21.03
CA GLU A 270 31.97 1.89 21.12
C GLU A 270 30.49 1.62 21.35
N GLU A 271 29.99 0.60 20.65
CA GLU A 271 28.59 0.19 20.71
C GLU A 271 28.33 -0.60 22.00
N VAL A 272 27.35 -0.14 22.78
CA VAL A 272 26.91 -0.76 24.04
C VAL A 272 25.45 -1.14 23.90
N GLU A 273 25.14 -2.42 24.08
CA GLU A 273 23.77 -2.91 24.09
C GLU A 273 23.06 -2.52 25.39
N ILE A 274 21.79 -2.12 25.27
CA ILE A 274 20.93 -1.74 26.39
C ILE A 274 19.58 -2.44 26.27
N PHE A 275 18.88 -2.59 27.39
CA PHE A 275 17.50 -3.06 27.40
C PHE A 275 16.60 -1.98 28.03
N PRO A 276 15.81 -1.24 27.22
CA PRO A 276 15.09 -0.07 27.72
C PRO A 276 13.75 -0.38 28.38
N PHE A 277 13.17 -1.57 28.11
CA PHE A 277 11.90 -1.96 28.68
C PHE A 277 12.02 -2.21 30.18
N ALA A 278 10.99 -1.83 30.95
CA ALA A 278 10.92 -2.22 32.35
C ALA A 278 10.81 -3.75 32.45
N ASP A 279 11.57 -4.35 33.37
CA ASP A 279 11.46 -5.80 33.62
C ASP A 279 10.05 -6.13 34.14
N ARG A 280 9.36 -6.94 33.34
CA ARG A 280 7.99 -7.39 33.56
C ARG A 280 7.93 -8.83 33.10
N ASN A 281 7.70 -9.74 34.05
CA ASN A 281 7.54 -11.17 33.80
C ASN A 281 6.15 -11.46 33.20
N GLN A 282 5.92 -11.02 31.97
CA GLN A 282 4.76 -11.39 31.15
C GLN A 282 5.26 -12.37 30.06
N ARG A 283 4.57 -13.50 29.91
CA ARG A 283 4.84 -14.48 28.85
C ARG A 283 4.33 -13.97 27.51
N CYS A 284 3.21 -13.25 27.50
CA CYS A 284 2.67 -12.66 26.28
C CYS A 284 3.56 -11.50 25.82
N PHE A 285 4.39 -11.75 24.80
CA PHE A 285 5.39 -10.79 24.32
C PHE A 285 4.81 -9.40 24.01
N ILE A 286 3.68 -9.37 23.29
CA ILE A 286 3.07 -8.10 22.89
C ILE A 286 2.52 -7.31 24.09
N LYS A 287 2.03 -8.02 25.12
CA LYS A 287 1.63 -7.38 26.37
C LYS A 287 2.85 -6.81 27.08
N ASN A 288 3.95 -7.56 27.09
CA ASN A 288 5.20 -7.15 27.72
C ASN A 288 5.75 -5.87 27.09
N LEU A 289 5.71 -5.76 25.75
CA LEU A 289 6.04 -4.52 25.03
C LEU A 289 5.18 -3.34 25.48
N GLN A 290 3.86 -3.52 25.60
CA GLN A 290 2.95 -2.47 26.06
C GLN A 290 3.30 -2.01 27.49
N VAL A 291 3.30 -2.94 28.46
CA VAL A 291 3.44 -2.58 29.89
C VAL A 291 4.87 -2.17 30.25
N GLY A 292 5.85 -2.65 29.50
CA GLY A 292 7.27 -2.32 29.66
C GLY A 292 7.65 -0.95 29.10
N SER A 293 6.77 -0.32 28.31
CA SER A 293 6.99 1.02 27.75
C SER A 293 6.90 2.10 28.82
N LYS A 294 7.79 3.10 28.72
CA LYS A 294 7.91 4.18 29.71
C LYS A 294 8.44 5.47 29.11
N GLY A 295 8.06 6.59 29.72
CA GLY A 295 8.59 7.91 29.41
C GLY A 295 8.22 8.39 28.01
N ARG A 296 8.84 9.49 27.61
CA ARG A 296 8.56 10.19 26.37
C ARG A 296 9.81 10.25 25.49
N GLY A 297 9.64 10.15 24.17
CA GLY A 297 10.76 10.18 23.23
C GLY A 297 10.39 10.44 21.77
N ILE A 298 11.41 10.68 20.96
CA ILE A 298 11.31 10.84 19.50
C ILE A 298 11.71 9.52 18.84
N VAL A 299 10.95 9.09 17.84
CA VAL A 299 11.17 7.86 17.09
C VAL A 299 11.38 8.22 15.63
N ILE A 300 12.43 7.70 15.01
CA ILE A 300 12.80 7.97 13.61
C ILE A 300 13.22 6.66 12.97
N SER A 301 12.73 6.33 11.79
CA SER A 301 13.31 5.26 10.96
C SER A 301 14.31 5.86 9.98
N ALA A 302 15.47 5.22 9.79
CA ALA A 302 16.49 5.71 8.86
C ALA A 302 17.30 4.59 8.22
N ASP A 303 17.78 4.86 7.02
CA ASP A 303 18.84 4.11 6.34
C ASP A 303 20.04 5.04 6.05
N ASP A 304 21.10 4.47 5.48
CA ASP A 304 22.33 5.19 5.14
C ASP A 304 22.10 6.40 4.22
N SER A 305 21.16 6.29 3.27
CA SER A 305 20.89 7.36 2.30
C SER A 305 20.27 8.60 2.95
N MET A 306 19.64 8.44 4.12
CA MET A 306 18.96 9.50 4.86
C MET A 306 19.87 10.20 5.88
N VAL A 307 21.11 9.74 6.07
CA VAL A 307 22.06 10.30 7.06
C VAL A 307 22.28 11.81 6.92
N PRO A 308 22.40 12.39 5.70
CA PRO A 308 22.50 13.85 5.56
C PRO A 308 21.28 14.60 6.09
N GLU A 309 20.07 14.12 5.79
CA GLU A 309 18.81 14.75 6.24
C GLU A 309 18.63 14.61 7.74
N LEU A 310 18.83 13.40 8.28
CA LEU A 310 18.74 13.14 9.71
C LEU A 310 19.77 13.96 10.50
N SER A 311 21.01 14.08 10.01
CA SER A 311 22.02 14.94 10.64
C SER A 311 21.55 16.40 10.77
N SER A 312 20.87 16.89 9.74
CA SER A 312 20.31 18.25 9.72
C SER A 312 19.11 18.40 10.64
N LEU A 313 18.23 17.40 10.72
CA LEU A 313 17.16 17.35 11.71
C LEU A 313 17.71 17.36 13.14
N LEU A 314 18.70 16.53 13.45
CA LEU A 314 19.37 16.53 14.76
C LEU A 314 19.93 17.91 15.12
N THR A 315 20.50 18.62 14.15
CA THR A 315 20.98 20.00 14.33
C THR A 315 19.83 20.95 14.69
N VAL A 316 18.68 20.85 14.01
CA VAL A 316 17.48 21.65 14.32
C VAL A 316 16.93 21.33 15.72
N LEU A 317 16.83 20.05 16.09
CA LEU A 317 16.34 19.62 17.40
C LEU A 317 17.22 20.16 18.54
N ARG A 318 18.54 20.18 18.36
CA ARG A 318 19.48 20.80 19.32
C ARG A 318 19.22 22.29 19.49
N LEU A 319 19.06 23.03 18.39
CA LEU A 319 18.78 24.47 18.44
C LEU A 319 17.43 24.76 19.13
N LEU A 320 16.40 23.98 18.83
CA LEU A 320 15.06 24.13 19.41
C LEU A 320 14.99 23.74 20.90
N SER A 321 15.94 22.94 21.39
CA SER A 321 16.02 22.62 22.82
C SER A 321 16.39 23.84 23.68
N ASN A 322 17.02 24.85 23.06
CA ASN A 322 17.45 26.09 23.69
C ASN A 322 18.15 25.83 25.05
N GLY A 323 19.12 24.93 25.06
CA GLY A 323 19.90 24.55 26.24
C GLY A 323 19.16 23.71 27.29
N SER A 324 17.93 23.28 27.03
CA SER A 324 17.25 22.25 27.82
C SER A 324 17.58 20.87 27.26
N SER A 325 17.42 19.82 28.08
CA SER A 325 17.47 18.44 27.59
C SER A 325 16.33 18.20 26.60
N THR A 326 16.65 17.68 25.42
CA THR A 326 15.67 17.15 24.47
C THR A 326 15.23 15.76 24.90
N ASP A 327 14.00 15.37 24.55
CA ASP A 327 13.54 13.99 24.72
C ASP A 327 14.51 13.00 24.00
N PRO A 328 14.76 11.81 24.56
CA PRO A 328 15.64 10.80 23.95
C PRO A 328 15.13 10.37 22.57
N ILE A 329 16.06 10.03 21.68
CA ILE A 329 15.77 9.69 20.28
C ILE A 329 16.12 8.22 20.00
N GLN A 330 15.18 7.48 19.44
CA GLN A 330 15.39 6.12 18.94
C GLN A 330 15.39 6.11 17.41
N ILE A 331 16.50 5.64 16.82
CA ILE A 331 16.70 5.52 15.38
C ILE A 331 16.56 4.05 14.99
N PHE A 332 15.49 3.73 14.28
CA PHE A 332 15.11 2.41 13.84
C PHE A 332 15.70 2.08 12.48
N TYR A 333 16.18 0.85 12.33
CA TYR A 333 16.74 0.30 11.09
C TYR A 333 16.57 -1.23 11.08
N THR A 334 16.92 -1.87 9.97
CA THR A 334 16.92 -3.33 9.84
C THR A 334 18.20 -3.83 9.21
N GLY A 335 18.83 -4.82 9.83
CA GLY A 335 20.02 -5.47 9.30
C GLY A 335 21.09 -4.45 8.98
N ASP A 336 21.58 -4.45 7.75
CA ASP A 336 22.68 -3.58 7.34
C ASP A 336 22.23 -2.26 6.67
N THR A 337 20.94 -1.88 6.75
CA THR A 337 20.45 -0.65 6.09
C THR A 337 21.06 0.63 6.67
N LEU A 338 21.53 0.59 7.91
CA LEU A 338 22.25 1.69 8.55
C LEU A 338 23.61 1.18 9.07
N PRO A 339 24.71 1.41 8.35
CA PRO A 339 26.02 0.88 8.74
C PRO A 339 26.57 1.59 9.98
N LYS A 340 27.46 0.93 10.72
CA LYS A 340 28.08 1.49 11.94
C LYS A 340 28.77 2.83 11.73
N MET A 341 29.35 3.07 10.55
CA MET A 341 29.98 4.36 10.23
C MET A 341 28.95 5.50 10.18
N ALA A 342 27.77 5.25 9.61
CA ALA A 342 26.66 6.19 9.62
C ALA A 342 26.14 6.46 11.04
N MET A 343 25.99 5.41 11.85
CA MET A 343 25.59 5.56 13.26
C MET A 343 26.56 6.44 14.04
N LYS A 344 27.87 6.17 13.92
CA LYS A 344 28.93 7.00 14.53
C LYS A 344 28.83 8.44 14.06
N LYS A 345 28.60 8.66 12.76
CA LYS A 345 28.43 10.01 12.20
C LYS A 345 27.26 10.76 12.84
N LEU A 346 26.13 10.08 13.05
CA LEU A 346 24.96 10.66 13.71
C LEU A 346 25.22 10.97 15.19
N VAL A 347 25.95 10.10 15.90
CA VAL A 347 26.38 10.33 17.29
C VAL A 347 27.30 11.54 17.39
N GLU A 348 28.27 11.68 16.48
CA GLU A 348 29.12 12.87 16.39
C GLU A 348 28.27 14.14 16.22
N VAL A 349 27.33 14.16 15.27
CA VAL A 349 26.44 15.32 15.04
C VAL A 349 25.59 15.65 16.28
N ALA A 350 25.10 14.62 16.97
CA ALA A 350 24.29 14.75 18.17
C ALA A 350 25.06 15.31 19.37
N THR A 351 26.38 15.11 19.43
CA THR A 351 27.20 15.38 20.63
C THR A 351 28.26 16.46 20.44
N GLU A 352 28.66 16.76 19.20
CA GLU A 352 29.72 17.73 18.92
C GLU A 352 29.38 19.11 19.50
N PRO A 353 30.39 19.88 19.98
CA PRO A 353 30.16 21.24 20.44
C PRO A 353 29.53 22.11 19.34
N MET A 354 28.40 22.76 19.63
CA MET A 354 27.78 23.71 18.72
C MET A 354 28.22 25.13 19.06
N LYS A 355 28.67 25.88 18.03
CA LYS A 355 28.87 27.32 18.16
C LYS A 355 27.51 28.02 18.33
N PRO A 356 27.43 29.12 19.09
CA PRO A 356 26.23 29.95 19.12
C PRO A 356 25.87 30.39 17.70
N VAL A 357 24.63 30.15 17.28
CA VAL A 357 24.14 30.52 15.95
C VAL A 357 23.75 32.00 15.92
N ASP A 358 22.97 32.46 16.91
CA ASP A 358 22.58 33.84 17.14
C ASP A 358 22.14 33.94 18.61
N ASN A 359 22.77 34.81 19.39
CA ASN A 359 22.53 34.90 20.83
C ASN A 359 21.17 35.52 21.19
N ASP A 360 20.53 36.26 20.27
CA ASP A 360 19.22 36.86 20.52
C ASP A 360 18.11 35.81 20.33
N VAL A 361 18.28 34.91 19.38
CA VAL A 361 17.29 33.87 19.03
C VAL A 361 17.54 32.56 19.78
N PHE A 362 18.80 32.15 19.90
CA PHE A 362 19.24 30.94 20.58
C PHE A 362 20.26 31.30 21.67
N PRO A 363 19.82 31.92 22.79
CA PRO A 363 20.70 32.48 23.82
C PRO A 363 21.50 31.43 24.59
N LYS A 364 21.14 30.15 24.51
CA LYS A 364 21.77 29.06 25.25
C LYS A 364 22.50 28.13 24.30
N ILE A 365 23.60 27.56 24.80
CA ILE A 365 24.38 26.56 24.08
C ILE A 365 23.50 25.30 23.91
N PRO A 366 23.30 24.80 22.69
CA PRO A 366 22.51 23.60 22.44
C PRO A 366 23.07 22.36 23.16
N ALA A 367 22.23 21.69 23.93
CA ALA A 367 22.62 20.46 24.61
C ALA A 367 22.89 19.31 23.61
N PRO A 368 23.74 18.33 23.98
CA PRO A 368 23.83 17.08 23.25
C PRO A 368 22.50 16.32 23.20
N LEU A 369 22.29 15.51 22.16
CA LEU A 369 21.13 14.61 22.06
C LEU A 369 21.52 13.20 22.48
N GLN A 370 20.57 12.48 23.09
CA GLN A 370 20.74 11.07 23.43
C GLN A 370 20.16 10.20 22.32
N LEU A 371 21.03 9.55 21.55
CA LEU A 371 20.65 8.62 20.49
C LEU A 371 20.68 7.18 20.99
N THR A 372 19.71 6.37 20.56
CA THR A 372 19.70 4.91 20.70
C THR A 372 19.36 4.34 19.33
N PHE A 373 20.18 3.41 18.82
CA PHE A 373 19.92 2.71 17.56
C PHE A 373 19.16 1.43 17.86
N VAL A 374 18.15 1.12 17.05
CA VAL A 374 17.22 0.01 17.29
C VAL A 374 17.14 -0.87 16.04
N ASP A 375 17.74 -2.05 16.11
CA ASP A 375 17.62 -3.07 15.08
C ASP A 375 16.39 -3.93 15.34
N VAL A 376 15.41 -3.86 14.45
CA VAL A 376 14.14 -4.62 14.56
C VAL A 376 14.11 -5.89 13.73
N THR A 377 15.20 -6.25 13.02
CA THR A 377 15.21 -7.40 12.10
C THR A 377 14.80 -8.70 12.77
N GLU A 378 15.33 -8.97 13.96
CA GLU A 378 15.05 -10.22 14.67
C GLU A 378 13.67 -10.23 15.35
N SER A 379 12.98 -9.11 15.45
CA SER A 379 11.61 -9.02 15.98
C SER A 379 10.54 -9.47 14.99
N ILE A 380 10.89 -9.59 13.71
CA ILE A 380 10.01 -9.98 12.61
C ILE A 380 10.45 -11.32 12.05
N GLU A 381 9.49 -12.24 11.89
CA GLU A 381 9.72 -13.52 11.23
C GLU A 381 10.17 -13.31 9.78
N SER A 382 11.12 -14.12 9.32
CA SER A 382 11.85 -13.91 8.06
C SER A 382 10.93 -13.70 6.86
N ASP A 383 9.86 -14.47 6.78
CA ASP A 383 8.94 -14.52 5.64
C ASP A 383 8.07 -13.26 5.53
N TYR A 384 8.04 -12.43 6.59
CA TYR A 384 7.24 -11.21 6.65
C TYR A 384 8.08 -9.92 6.57
N ARG A 385 9.41 -10.02 6.56
CA ARG A 385 10.30 -8.84 6.58
C ARG A 385 10.10 -7.93 5.36
N GLY A 386 9.84 -8.51 4.18
CA GLY A 386 9.64 -7.75 2.93
C GLY A 386 8.42 -6.82 2.92
N TYR A 387 7.45 -7.03 3.81
CA TYR A 387 6.30 -6.11 3.92
C TYR A 387 6.67 -4.76 4.54
N PHE A 388 7.78 -4.70 5.29
CA PHE A 388 8.18 -3.52 6.06
C PHE A 388 9.30 -2.71 5.41
N GLU A 389 9.50 -2.86 4.10
CA GLU A 389 10.48 -2.07 3.36
C GLU A 389 10.03 -0.61 3.17
N HIS A 390 11.00 0.26 2.88
CA HIS A 390 10.78 1.69 2.62
C HIS A 390 9.96 2.38 3.74
N TYR A 391 8.86 3.04 3.38
CA TYR A 391 8.05 3.81 4.32
C TYR A 391 7.38 2.95 5.41
N ASN A 392 7.14 1.66 5.13
CA ASN A 392 6.50 0.76 6.07
C ASN A 392 7.37 0.45 7.30
N MET A 393 8.68 0.72 7.24
CA MET A 393 9.59 0.64 8.39
C MET A 393 9.10 1.49 9.58
N LYS A 394 8.41 2.60 9.31
CA LYS A 394 7.81 3.45 10.33
C LYS A 394 6.82 2.70 11.21
N LEU A 395 6.10 1.72 10.66
CA LEU A 395 5.15 0.90 11.42
C LEU A 395 5.87 -0.03 12.41
N LEU A 396 7.06 -0.53 12.06
CA LEU A 396 7.90 -1.27 13.00
C LEU A 396 8.45 -0.34 14.08
N ALA A 397 8.92 0.84 13.72
CA ALA A 397 9.36 1.85 14.69
C ALA A 397 8.21 2.25 15.65
N TYR A 398 7.00 2.38 15.11
CA TYR A 398 5.78 2.63 15.87
C TYR A 398 5.44 1.50 16.85
N LEU A 399 5.62 0.24 16.44
CA LEU A 399 5.31 -0.92 17.28
C LEU A 399 6.39 -1.30 18.30
N PHE A 400 7.67 -1.07 18.00
CA PHE A 400 8.77 -1.65 18.78
C PHE A 400 9.58 -0.64 19.60
N ASN A 401 9.30 0.66 19.51
CA ASN A 401 9.93 1.65 20.39
C ASN A 401 9.62 1.43 21.86
N SER A 402 10.47 1.93 22.75
CA SER A 402 10.33 1.71 24.19
C SER A 402 9.55 2.81 24.90
N PHE A 403 9.07 3.82 24.17
CA PHE A 403 8.41 4.97 24.77
C PHE A 403 6.94 4.71 25.02
N GLU A 404 6.44 5.27 26.12
CA GLU A 404 5.01 5.32 26.40
C GLU A 404 4.36 6.43 25.58
N GLU A 405 4.94 7.63 25.61
CA GLU A 405 4.54 8.77 24.76
C GLU A 405 5.58 8.97 23.65
N MET A 406 5.18 8.87 22.39
CA MET A 406 6.11 9.00 21.28
C MET A 406 5.75 10.17 20.36
N MET A 407 6.80 10.75 19.77
CA MET A 407 6.72 11.57 18.56
C MET A 407 7.48 10.83 17.45
N LEU A 408 6.77 10.23 16.51
CA LEU A 408 7.36 9.65 15.31
C LEU A 408 7.62 10.77 14.29
N MET A 409 8.81 10.80 13.70
CA MET A 409 9.22 11.82 12.73
C MET A 409 9.95 11.22 11.53
N ASP A 410 9.69 11.77 10.34
CA ASP A 410 10.52 11.51 9.16
C ASP A 410 11.88 12.22 9.27
N THR A 411 12.88 11.72 8.54
CA THR A 411 14.22 12.34 8.50
C THR A 411 14.21 13.72 7.85
N ASP A 412 13.24 13.99 6.97
CA ASP A 412 13.02 15.29 6.31
C ASP A 412 11.88 16.10 6.94
N THR A 413 11.37 15.71 8.10
CA THR A 413 10.43 16.52 8.88
C THR A 413 11.17 17.54 9.73
N VAL A 414 10.78 18.80 9.62
CA VAL A 414 11.42 19.93 10.29
C VAL A 414 10.45 20.61 11.26
N PRO A 415 10.63 20.45 12.58
CA PRO A 415 9.89 21.23 13.55
C PRO A 415 10.37 22.69 13.52
N LEU A 416 9.42 23.62 13.64
CA LEU A 416 9.66 25.06 13.75
C LEU A 416 9.28 25.61 15.14
N MET A 417 8.59 24.77 15.92
CA MET A 417 8.22 24.92 17.32
C MET A 417 9.01 23.92 18.18
N SER A 418 9.21 24.20 19.48
CA SER A 418 9.91 23.24 20.35
C SER A 418 9.07 21.98 20.59
N ILE A 419 9.72 20.83 20.73
CA ILE A 419 9.06 19.52 20.95
C ILE A 419 8.14 19.55 22.16
N ASN A 420 8.60 20.17 23.25
CA ASN A 420 7.82 20.34 24.48
C ASN A 420 6.53 21.16 24.29
N GLU A 421 6.53 22.14 23.38
CA GLU A 421 5.33 22.91 23.06
C GLU A 421 4.36 22.11 22.19
N ILE A 422 4.86 21.27 21.27
CA ILE A 422 4.03 20.40 20.44
C ILE A 422 3.25 19.40 21.30
N PHE A 423 3.89 18.77 22.29
CA PHE A 423 3.21 17.89 23.25
C PHE A 423 2.17 18.62 24.13
N LYS A 424 2.25 19.95 24.26
CA LYS A 424 1.29 20.76 25.01
C LYS A 424 0.11 21.25 24.17
N LEU A 425 0.09 20.94 22.87
CA LEU A 425 -1.03 21.31 22.00
C LEU A 425 -2.33 20.63 22.51
N PRO A 426 -3.47 21.36 22.54
CA PRO A 426 -4.73 20.85 23.11
C PRO A 426 -5.17 19.50 22.56
N GLN A 427 -5.01 19.29 21.25
CA GLN A 427 -5.38 18.06 20.55
C GLN A 427 -4.72 16.82 21.16
N TYR A 428 -3.42 16.91 21.45
CA TYR A 428 -2.67 15.84 22.09
C TYR A 428 -3.12 15.65 23.54
N GLN A 429 -3.27 16.74 24.30
CA GLN A 429 -3.71 16.68 25.70
C GLN A 429 -5.13 16.10 25.86
N GLU A 430 -6.00 16.28 24.87
CA GLU A 430 -7.39 15.80 24.90
C GLU A 430 -7.52 14.29 24.67
N THR A 431 -6.72 13.73 23.77
CA THR A 431 -6.91 12.34 23.30
C THR A 431 -5.66 11.47 23.36
N SER A 432 -4.56 12.01 23.87
CA SER A 432 -3.23 11.39 23.80
C SER A 432 -2.81 11.05 22.37
N THR A 433 -3.32 11.79 21.38
CA THR A 433 -2.98 11.64 19.96
C THR A 433 -2.95 13.01 19.27
N LEU A 434 -2.04 13.19 18.31
CA LEU A 434 -2.10 14.31 17.38
C LEU A 434 -1.59 13.88 16.00
N PHE A 435 -2.52 13.95 15.04
CA PHE A 435 -2.29 13.71 13.62
C PHE A 435 -2.44 15.00 12.81
N TYR A 436 -1.96 15.00 11.57
CA TYR A 436 -1.98 16.18 10.71
C TYR A 436 -2.66 15.87 9.38
N ARG A 437 -3.49 16.81 8.90
CA ARG A 437 -4.24 16.64 7.66
C ARG A 437 -3.35 16.95 6.46
N ASP A 438 -3.25 16.06 5.47
CA ASP A 438 -2.45 16.29 4.24
C ASP A 438 -3.02 17.45 3.40
N ARG A 439 -2.53 17.67 2.19
CA ARG A 439 -3.09 18.63 1.24
C ARG A 439 -4.51 18.22 0.88
N GLU A 440 -5.44 19.18 0.86
CA GLU A 440 -6.80 18.94 0.41
C GLU A 440 -6.83 18.83 -1.13
N VAL A 441 -6.67 17.63 -1.67
CA VAL A 441 -6.73 17.32 -3.11
C VAL A 441 -7.84 16.32 -3.43
N ASP A 442 -8.58 16.52 -4.51
CA ASP A 442 -9.71 15.64 -4.89
C ASP A 442 -9.21 14.44 -5.71
N ILE A 443 -8.60 13.50 -4.99
CA ILE A 443 -8.22 12.20 -5.53
C ILE A 443 -9.00 11.15 -4.73
N MET A 444 -9.74 10.34 -5.47
CA MET A 444 -10.70 9.39 -4.90
C MET A 444 -10.16 7.97 -4.92
N MET A 445 -10.49 7.18 -3.91
CA MET A 445 -10.41 5.72 -3.94
C MET A 445 -11.59 5.13 -4.73
N SER A 446 -11.45 3.87 -5.11
CA SER A 446 -12.54 3.11 -5.74
C SER A 446 -13.71 2.85 -4.77
N ASP A 447 -14.84 2.46 -5.33
CA ASP A 447 -16.03 2.09 -4.55
C ASP A 447 -15.77 0.80 -3.77
N GLU A 448 -15.13 -0.17 -4.41
CA GLU A 448 -14.76 -1.47 -3.84
C GLU A 448 -13.79 -1.30 -2.66
N ALA A 449 -12.80 -0.41 -2.79
CA ALA A 449 -11.91 -0.07 -1.70
C ALA A 449 -12.67 0.63 -0.57
N SER A 450 -13.52 1.62 -0.86
CA SER A 450 -14.31 2.29 0.17
C SER A 450 -15.18 1.31 0.96
N VAL A 451 -15.83 0.36 0.30
CA VAL A 451 -16.60 -0.71 0.95
C VAL A 451 -15.69 -1.58 1.83
N THR A 452 -14.51 -1.95 1.35
CA THR A 452 -13.53 -2.77 2.09
C THR A 452 -13.04 -2.05 3.36
N PHE A 453 -12.63 -0.78 3.24
CA PHE A 453 -12.22 0.04 4.38
C PHE A 453 -13.38 0.26 5.36
N GLY A 454 -14.58 0.54 4.85
CA GLY A 454 -15.79 0.71 5.66
C GLY A 454 -16.18 -0.55 6.42
N GLY A 455 -15.92 -1.73 5.85
CA GLY A 455 -16.13 -3.02 6.47
C GLY A 455 -15.31 -3.25 7.74
N LEU A 456 -14.20 -2.51 7.93
CA LEU A 456 -13.38 -2.58 9.15
C LEU A 456 -13.94 -1.77 10.31
N LEU A 457 -14.84 -0.82 10.05
CA LEU A 457 -15.35 0.06 11.10
C LEU A 457 -16.32 -0.65 12.05
N ASN A 458 -16.48 -0.09 13.24
CA ASN A 458 -17.28 -0.70 14.29
C ASN A 458 -18.78 -0.47 14.07
N GLY A 459 -19.51 -1.58 13.93
CA GLY A 459 -20.95 -1.62 13.78
C GLY A 459 -21.68 -1.99 15.08
N ALA A 460 -22.87 -2.56 14.94
CA ALA A 460 -23.71 -2.96 16.07
C ALA A 460 -23.10 -4.13 16.87
N ASN A 461 -22.48 -5.10 16.20
CA ASN A 461 -21.92 -6.29 16.84
C ASN A 461 -20.66 -5.95 17.63
N GLU A 462 -19.73 -5.20 17.03
CA GLU A 462 -18.53 -4.72 17.70
C GLU A 462 -18.87 -3.90 18.94
N SER A 463 -19.86 -3.01 18.83
CA SER A 463 -20.34 -2.22 19.97
C SER A 463 -21.00 -3.09 21.05
N SER A 464 -21.79 -4.08 20.68
CA SER A 464 -22.57 -4.89 21.64
C SER A 464 -21.73 -5.95 22.35
N TYR A 465 -20.83 -6.62 21.64
CA TYR A 465 -20.02 -7.72 22.18
C TYR A 465 -18.66 -7.28 22.73
N LEU A 466 -18.08 -6.20 22.19
CA LEU A 466 -16.71 -5.77 22.51
C LEU A 466 -16.61 -4.38 23.12
N ASP A 467 -17.73 -3.67 23.29
CA ASP A 467 -17.78 -2.29 23.79
C ASP A 467 -16.87 -1.35 22.96
N LEU A 468 -16.78 -1.59 21.66
CA LEU A 468 -16.09 -0.69 20.74
C LEU A 468 -17.00 0.48 20.37
N LYS A 469 -16.46 1.69 20.37
CA LYS A 469 -17.19 2.88 19.93
C LYS A 469 -17.49 2.75 18.44
N LYS A 470 -18.75 2.97 18.07
CA LYS A 470 -19.15 3.06 16.66
C LYS A 470 -18.47 4.24 16.00
N SER A 471 -18.12 4.07 14.73
CA SER A 471 -17.58 5.19 13.96
C SER A 471 -18.64 6.28 13.82
N SER A 472 -18.33 7.48 14.31
CA SER A 472 -19.19 8.65 14.21
C SER A 472 -18.41 9.92 13.83
N ASN A 473 -17.18 9.76 13.34
CA ASN A 473 -16.30 10.87 13.03
C ASN A 473 -16.59 11.41 11.61
N LYS A 474 -16.62 12.73 11.46
CA LYS A 474 -16.71 13.38 10.14
C LYS A 474 -15.55 12.99 9.22
N LEU A 475 -14.40 12.60 9.78
CA LEU A 475 -13.22 12.16 9.02
C LEU A 475 -13.42 10.78 8.40
N SER A 476 -13.97 9.80 9.14
CA SER A 476 -14.31 8.49 8.56
C SER A 476 -15.44 8.61 7.54
N GLU A 477 -16.39 9.52 7.75
CA GLU A 477 -17.38 9.88 6.74
C GLU A 477 -16.74 10.43 5.47
N ARG A 478 -15.71 11.29 5.59
CA ARG A 478 -14.99 11.84 4.43
C ARG A 478 -14.13 10.79 3.73
N LEU A 479 -13.44 9.91 4.47
CA LEU A 479 -12.71 8.78 3.89
C LEU A 479 -13.66 7.88 3.09
N LEU A 480 -14.77 7.46 3.71
CA LEU A 480 -15.60 6.40 3.17
C LEU A 480 -16.69 6.91 2.23
N LYS A 481 -17.49 7.90 2.64
CA LYS A 481 -18.59 8.42 1.79
C LYS A 481 -18.08 9.34 0.70
N ARG A 482 -17.03 10.13 0.99
CA ARG A 482 -16.40 11.01 0.00
C ARG A 482 -15.13 10.41 -0.60
N LYS A 483 -14.85 9.12 -0.36
CA LYS A 483 -13.80 8.33 -1.04
C LYS A 483 -12.42 9.00 -1.04
N PHE A 484 -12.11 9.85 -0.07
CA PHE A 484 -10.93 10.69 -0.13
C PHE A 484 -9.65 9.87 0.10
N LYS A 485 -8.69 9.89 -0.83
CA LYS A 485 -7.49 9.03 -0.74
C LYS A 485 -6.42 9.51 0.25
N PHE A 486 -6.32 10.83 0.49
CA PHE A 486 -5.20 11.44 1.22
C PHE A 486 -5.69 12.30 2.39
N LEU A 487 -5.86 11.73 3.58
CA LEU A 487 -6.29 12.50 4.76
C LEU A 487 -5.14 12.87 5.67
N MET A 488 -4.14 12.01 5.83
CA MET A 488 -3.08 12.20 6.82
C MET A 488 -1.73 12.48 6.17
N GLU A 489 -1.02 13.46 6.73
CA GLU A 489 0.41 13.67 6.51
C GLU A 489 1.16 13.07 7.71
N SER A 490 1.99 12.05 7.45
CA SER A 490 2.63 11.22 8.49
C SER A 490 4.05 11.62 8.85
N GLY A 491 4.58 12.73 8.31
CA GLY A 491 5.91 13.23 8.66
C GLY A 491 6.10 13.48 10.16
N LEU A 492 5.02 13.75 10.89
CA LEU A 492 5.02 13.89 12.34
C LEU A 492 3.75 13.30 12.96
N VAL A 493 3.91 12.39 13.93
CA VAL A 493 2.80 11.69 14.60
C VAL A 493 3.05 11.67 16.10
N LEU A 494 2.10 12.15 16.91
CA LEU A 494 2.17 12.01 18.38
C LEU A 494 1.13 11.02 18.89
N ILE A 495 1.54 10.16 19.81
CA ILE A 495 0.62 9.23 20.47
C ILE A 495 1.16 8.73 21.81
N ASN A 496 0.28 8.59 22.80
CA ASN A 496 0.52 7.70 23.94
C ASN A 496 0.30 6.26 23.48
N ARG A 497 1.39 5.63 23.09
CA ARG A 497 1.46 4.29 22.51
C ARG A 497 0.98 3.21 23.46
N LYS A 498 1.24 3.36 24.76
CA LYS A 498 0.82 2.41 25.79
C LYS A 498 -0.69 2.41 25.98
N GLU A 499 -1.31 3.58 25.98
CA GLU A 499 -2.76 3.74 26.04
C GLU A 499 -3.45 3.25 24.76
N ARG A 500 -2.82 3.45 23.61
CA ARG A 500 -3.40 3.21 22.27
C ARG A 500 -2.88 1.94 21.59
N PHE A 501 -2.37 0.99 22.37
CA PHE A 501 -1.50 -0.09 21.87
C PHE A 501 -2.19 -1.07 20.91
N ASP A 502 -3.47 -1.38 21.12
CA ASP A 502 -4.27 -2.18 20.18
C ASP A 502 -4.49 -1.45 18.84
N GLY A 503 -4.64 -0.12 18.87
CA GLY A 503 -4.63 0.70 17.65
C GLY A 503 -3.28 0.71 16.93
N VAL A 504 -2.15 0.68 17.67
CA VAL A 504 -0.78 0.51 17.12
C VAL A 504 -0.66 -0.81 16.38
N MET A 505 -1.15 -1.90 16.99
CA MET A 505 -1.21 -3.22 16.36
C MET A 505 -2.05 -3.22 15.08
N ALA A 506 -3.21 -2.56 15.12
CA ALA A 506 -4.10 -2.44 13.96
C ALA A 506 -3.44 -1.68 12.81
N SER A 507 -2.77 -0.55 13.08
CA SER A 507 -2.01 0.19 12.08
C SER A 507 -0.92 -0.66 11.44
N THR A 508 -0.18 -1.41 12.24
CA THR A 508 0.94 -2.23 11.75
C THR A 508 0.46 -3.39 10.88
N MET A 509 -0.69 -4.00 11.24
CA MET A 509 -1.26 -5.13 10.51
C MET A 509 -1.82 -4.76 9.12
N MET A 510 -2.17 -3.48 8.88
CA MET A 510 -2.70 -3.03 7.58
C MET A 510 -1.71 -3.24 6.42
N VAL A 511 -0.41 -3.28 6.71
CA VAL A 511 0.64 -3.46 5.69
C VAL A 511 0.51 -4.78 4.92
N PHE A 512 -0.10 -5.81 5.51
CA PHE A 512 -0.21 -7.14 4.90
C PHE A 512 -1.32 -7.26 3.87
N PHE A 513 -2.04 -6.17 3.57
CA PHE A 513 -3.21 -6.19 2.71
C PHE A 513 -3.04 -5.26 1.50
N LYS A 514 -2.80 -5.84 0.33
CA LYS A 514 -2.63 -5.12 -0.94
C LYS A 514 -3.76 -4.12 -1.27
N PRO A 515 -5.05 -4.40 -1.01
CA PRO A 515 -6.10 -3.40 -1.25
C PRO A 515 -5.87 -2.07 -0.51
N PHE A 516 -5.21 -2.12 0.65
CA PHE A 516 -4.85 -0.91 1.40
C PHE A 516 -3.70 -0.19 0.70
N GLN A 517 -2.65 -0.92 0.33
CA GLN A 517 -1.49 -0.36 -0.35
C GLN A 517 -1.84 0.30 -1.69
N ASP A 518 -2.76 -0.28 -2.47
CA ASP A 518 -3.15 0.25 -3.78
C ASP A 518 -4.03 1.51 -3.64
N ASN A 519 -4.81 1.62 -2.56
CA ASN A 519 -5.82 2.66 -2.39
C ASN A 519 -5.44 3.82 -1.47
N VAL A 520 -4.34 3.74 -0.72
CA VAL A 520 -3.75 4.88 0.01
C VAL A 520 -2.30 5.09 -0.41
N HIS A 521 -1.69 6.19 0.00
CA HIS A 521 -0.30 6.46 -0.33
C HIS A 521 0.63 6.08 0.83
N GLY A 522 1.33 4.97 0.67
CA GLY A 522 2.17 4.40 1.71
C GLY A 522 1.35 4.04 2.96
N GLU A 523 1.96 4.27 4.12
CA GLU A 523 1.45 3.93 5.44
C GLU A 523 0.62 5.06 6.10
N LYS A 524 0.54 6.23 5.46
CA LYS A 524 0.08 7.48 6.10
C LYS A 524 -1.28 7.36 6.79
N GLU A 525 -2.22 6.68 6.14
CA GLU A 525 -3.59 6.54 6.64
C GLU A 525 -3.71 5.47 7.75
N TYR A 526 -2.72 4.58 7.90
CA TYR A 526 -2.82 3.43 8.80
C TYR A 526 -2.78 3.86 10.27
N PHE A 527 -2.06 4.94 10.61
CA PHE A 527 -1.91 5.41 11.99
C PHE A 527 -3.26 5.76 12.63
N TRP A 528 -4.04 6.63 12.00
CA TRP A 528 -5.34 7.04 12.53
C TRP A 528 -6.42 6.00 12.28
N LEU A 529 -6.37 5.28 11.13
CA LEU A 529 -7.35 4.25 10.83
C LEU A 529 -7.25 3.08 11.82
N GLY A 530 -6.05 2.73 12.28
CA GLY A 530 -5.86 1.76 13.35
C GLY A 530 -6.58 2.16 14.64
N GLN A 531 -6.55 3.46 15.00
CA GLN A 531 -7.29 3.97 16.15
C GLN A 531 -8.80 3.92 15.94
N GLU A 532 -9.27 4.34 14.77
CA GLU A 532 -10.69 4.33 14.41
C GLU A 532 -11.28 2.89 14.43
N VAL A 533 -10.57 1.93 13.82
CA VAL A 533 -10.96 0.51 13.77
C VAL A 533 -11.05 -0.09 15.18
N MET A 534 -10.15 0.30 16.08
CA MET A 534 -10.15 -0.16 17.47
C MET A 534 -11.09 0.66 18.39
N GLY A 535 -11.81 1.63 17.83
CA GLY A 535 -12.83 2.42 18.54
C GLY A 535 -12.26 3.45 19.52
N HIS A 536 -11.03 3.90 19.29
CA HIS A 536 -10.40 4.98 20.05
C HIS A 536 -10.80 6.34 19.54
N GLU A 537 -10.82 7.32 20.44
CA GLU A 537 -10.87 8.72 20.06
C GLU A 537 -9.46 9.20 19.67
N TYR A 538 -9.38 10.05 18.65
CA TYR A 538 -8.14 10.68 18.21
C TYR A 538 -8.40 12.09 17.69
N ARG A 539 -7.33 12.88 17.59
CA ARG A 539 -7.39 14.26 17.08
C ARG A 539 -6.45 14.49 15.92
N PHE A 540 -6.98 15.18 14.91
CA PHE A 540 -6.19 15.85 13.89
C PHE A 540 -6.04 17.32 14.24
N ASN A 541 -4.97 17.94 13.77
CA ASN A 541 -4.91 19.39 13.61
C ASN A 541 -6.09 19.90 12.76
N GLU A 542 -6.65 21.06 13.10
CA GLU A 542 -7.85 21.57 12.43
C GLU A 542 -7.58 22.13 11.04
N ASN A 543 -6.32 22.36 10.68
CA ASN A 543 -5.93 22.89 9.38
C ASN A 543 -5.39 21.77 8.48
N TYR A 544 -5.83 21.79 7.22
CA TYR A 544 -5.13 21.07 6.15
C TYR A 544 -3.73 21.65 5.96
N ALA A 545 -2.84 20.88 5.33
CA ALA A 545 -1.51 21.36 4.98
C ALA A 545 -1.58 22.71 4.25
N VAL A 546 -0.64 23.59 4.56
CA VAL A 546 -0.45 24.90 3.90
C VAL A 546 0.86 24.89 3.12
N ALA A 547 0.98 25.76 2.11
CA ALA A 547 2.28 26.01 1.48
C ALA A 547 3.00 27.12 2.23
N VAL A 548 4.28 26.91 2.55
CA VAL A 548 5.16 27.93 3.15
C VAL A 548 6.22 28.40 2.15
N GLY A 549 6.58 29.68 2.23
CA GLY A 549 7.57 30.28 1.35
C GLY A 549 7.41 31.79 1.19
N GLU A 550 7.85 32.31 0.05
CA GLU A 550 7.66 33.70 -0.37
C GLU A 550 6.48 33.83 -1.34
N LEU A 551 5.66 34.86 -1.14
CA LEU A 551 4.49 35.10 -1.98
C LEU A 551 4.90 35.44 -3.42
N SER A 552 4.25 34.76 -4.36
CA SER A 552 4.32 35.06 -5.79
C SER A 552 2.92 35.34 -6.35
N PHE A 553 2.86 35.87 -7.58
CA PHE A 553 1.60 36.20 -8.24
C PHE A 553 1.43 35.36 -9.51
N ARG A 554 0.23 34.80 -9.71
CA ARG A 554 -0.10 34.08 -10.94
C ARG A 554 -0.48 35.06 -12.06
N ALA A 555 0.26 35.03 -13.17
CA ALA A 555 0.06 35.96 -14.29
C ALA A 555 -1.26 35.75 -15.06
N SER A 556 -1.81 34.52 -15.08
CA SER A 556 -2.82 34.12 -16.07
C SER A 556 -4.28 34.49 -15.76
N LYS A 557 -4.65 34.91 -14.53
CA LYS A 557 -6.05 35.26 -14.17
C LYS A 557 -6.14 36.32 -13.04
N GLY A 558 -5.36 37.38 -13.12
CA GLY A 558 -5.47 38.55 -12.23
C GLY A 558 -4.92 38.33 -10.82
N LYS A 559 -3.64 38.65 -10.61
CA LYS A 559 -2.96 38.86 -9.31
C LYS A 559 -3.35 37.90 -8.16
N GLU A 560 -3.68 36.65 -8.43
CA GLU A 560 -3.94 35.67 -7.38
C GLU A 560 -2.62 35.37 -6.68
N LYS A 561 -2.61 35.50 -5.36
CA LYS A 561 -1.44 35.21 -4.53
C LYS A 561 -1.28 33.70 -4.44
N GLN A 562 -0.05 33.23 -4.63
CA GLN A 562 0.27 31.81 -4.51
C GLN A 562 1.65 31.61 -3.89
N ILE A 563 1.87 30.42 -3.34
CA ILE A 563 3.20 29.92 -2.96
C ILE A 563 3.41 28.58 -3.65
N CYS A 564 4.50 28.46 -4.39
CA CYS A 564 4.97 27.20 -4.97
C CYS A 564 6.15 26.69 -4.15
N SER A 565 6.00 25.50 -3.56
CA SER A 565 6.97 24.92 -2.64
C SER A 565 6.83 23.40 -2.63
N ILE A 566 7.92 22.69 -2.34
CA ILE A 566 7.86 21.24 -2.08
C ILE A 566 7.41 20.93 -0.64
N HIS A 567 7.32 21.94 0.22
CA HIS A 567 7.17 21.79 1.67
C HIS A 567 5.71 21.96 2.09
N PRO A 568 4.95 20.88 2.32
CA PRO A 568 3.70 21.00 3.06
C PRO A 568 4.05 21.34 4.52
N ALA A 569 3.34 22.30 5.08
CA ALA A 569 3.52 22.73 6.45
C ALA A 569 2.21 22.69 7.23
N HIS A 570 2.34 22.58 8.55
CA HIS A 570 1.21 22.56 9.46
C HIS A 570 1.32 23.70 10.46
N VAL A 571 0.22 24.44 10.61
CA VAL A 571 0.11 25.57 11.53
C VAL A 571 -0.69 25.16 12.76
N LYS A 572 -0.55 25.93 13.85
CA LYS A 572 -1.46 25.79 15.01
C LYS A 572 -2.92 25.96 14.57
N ASP A 573 -3.87 25.45 15.35
CA ASP A 573 -5.30 25.63 15.08
C ASP A 573 -5.69 27.10 14.95
N ASP A 574 -5.10 27.96 15.81
CA ASP A 574 -5.25 29.41 15.77
C ASP A 574 -4.50 30.11 14.62
N ARG A 575 -3.79 29.34 13.78
CA ARG A 575 -2.98 29.78 12.62
C ARG A 575 -1.88 30.79 12.94
N SER A 576 -1.55 31.01 14.21
CA SER A 576 -0.62 32.08 14.61
C SER A 576 0.85 31.77 14.39
N SER A 577 1.21 30.49 14.16
CA SER A 577 2.58 30.08 13.87
C SER A 577 2.61 28.72 13.17
N VAL A 578 3.71 28.43 12.46
CA VAL A 578 3.98 27.12 11.85
C VAL A 578 4.56 26.19 12.92
N VAL A 579 3.98 25.00 13.05
CA VAL A 579 4.42 23.96 13.98
C VAL A 579 5.60 23.20 13.38
N TRP A 580 5.43 22.69 12.16
CA TRP A 580 6.43 21.90 11.44
C TRP A 580 6.16 21.90 9.93
N MET A 581 7.13 21.48 9.14
CA MET A 581 7.00 21.25 7.70
C MET A 581 7.75 19.99 7.26
N ASN A 582 7.31 19.38 6.16
CA ASN A 582 7.97 18.21 5.57
C ASN A 582 8.93 18.65 4.43
N SER A 583 9.82 17.77 4.00
CA SER A 583 10.77 17.90 2.89
C SER A 583 12.01 18.78 3.15
N GLY A 584 12.43 18.88 4.41
CA GLY A 584 13.67 19.54 4.80
C GLY A 584 13.63 21.06 4.65
N PHE A 585 14.78 21.69 4.42
CA PHE A 585 14.88 23.13 4.15
C PHE A 585 15.36 23.47 2.73
N LEU A 586 15.73 22.49 1.90
CA LEU A 586 16.16 22.77 0.53
C LEU A 586 14.98 23.19 -0.31
N VAL A 587 15.12 24.25 -1.12
CA VAL A 587 14.09 24.64 -2.08
C VAL A 587 13.68 23.45 -2.98
N CYS A 588 14.63 22.58 -3.32
CA CYS A 588 14.36 21.28 -3.95
C CYS A 588 15.24 20.18 -3.36
N LYS A 589 14.63 19.09 -2.88
CA LYS A 589 15.36 17.94 -2.32
C LYS A 589 15.98 17.01 -3.37
N LYS A 590 15.56 17.11 -4.63
CA LYS A 590 16.09 16.33 -5.75
C LYS A 590 17.29 17.05 -6.35
N SER A 591 18.50 16.58 -6.03
CA SER A 591 19.75 17.28 -6.38
C SER A 591 19.91 17.55 -7.87
N ASP A 592 19.44 16.67 -8.75
CA ASP A 592 19.69 16.79 -10.18
C ASP A 592 18.50 17.39 -10.94
N ALA A 593 17.40 17.74 -10.24
CA ALA A 593 16.19 18.24 -10.86
C ALA A 593 16.40 19.57 -11.60
N TYR A 594 17.30 20.42 -11.09
CA TYR A 594 17.60 21.72 -11.70
C TYR A 594 18.05 21.63 -13.16
N SER A 595 18.59 20.47 -13.59
CA SER A 595 19.09 20.26 -14.94
C SER A 595 18.01 20.03 -15.99
N ASN A 596 16.85 19.52 -15.57
CA ASN A 596 15.73 19.17 -16.45
C ASN A 596 14.59 20.18 -16.39
N ASP A 597 14.56 21.01 -15.34
CA ASP A 597 13.56 22.03 -15.21
C ASP A 597 13.94 23.23 -16.09
N ASP A 598 13.10 23.59 -17.05
CA ASP A 598 13.29 24.81 -17.84
C ASP A 598 13.00 26.04 -16.97
N ASP A 599 13.84 27.07 -17.06
CA ASP A 599 13.58 28.36 -16.44
C ASP A 599 13.21 29.31 -17.57
N HIS A 600 11.94 29.72 -17.64
CA HIS A 600 11.49 30.66 -18.66
C HIS A 600 12.14 32.06 -18.53
N ASP A 601 13.00 32.27 -17.52
CA ASP A 601 13.89 33.42 -17.39
C ASP A 601 15.20 33.21 -18.16
N LEU A 602 15.29 33.85 -19.33
CA LEU A 602 16.49 33.88 -20.19
C LEU A 602 17.74 34.49 -19.53
N ARG A 603 17.65 35.04 -18.32
CA ARG A 603 18.77 35.60 -17.56
C ARG A 603 19.34 34.64 -16.51
N SER A 604 18.64 33.57 -16.18
CA SER A 604 19.01 32.58 -15.16
C SER A 604 19.91 31.50 -15.77
N THR A 605 21.09 31.28 -15.21
CA THR A 605 21.94 30.14 -15.63
C THR A 605 21.54 28.86 -14.90
N ILE A 606 21.88 27.70 -15.47
CA ILE A 606 21.70 26.40 -14.79
C ILE A 606 22.38 26.37 -13.41
N TRP A 607 23.48 27.10 -13.22
CA TRP A 607 24.18 27.22 -11.94
C TRP A 607 23.44 28.13 -10.94
N ASP A 608 22.72 29.14 -11.41
CA ASP A 608 21.85 29.96 -10.56
C ASP A 608 20.69 29.11 -10.03
N LYS A 609 20.08 28.29 -10.90
CA LYS A 609 19.02 27.37 -10.52
C LYS A 609 19.50 26.29 -9.54
N ARG A 610 20.68 25.71 -9.79
CA ARG A 610 21.32 24.79 -8.83
C ARG A 610 21.51 25.46 -7.47
N ARG A 611 22.08 26.67 -7.44
CA ARG A 611 22.27 27.43 -6.19
C ARG A 611 20.96 27.72 -5.48
N GLN A 612 19.90 28.05 -6.23
CA GLN A 612 18.56 28.23 -5.68
C GLN A 612 18.01 26.94 -5.08
N TYR A 613 18.10 25.81 -5.79
CA TYR A 613 17.57 24.53 -5.34
C TYR A 613 18.27 24.04 -4.07
N GLU A 614 19.58 24.27 -4.00
CA GLU A 614 20.43 23.96 -2.86
C GLU A 614 20.42 25.03 -1.74
N SER A 615 19.61 26.09 -1.88
CA SER A 615 19.49 27.14 -0.87
C SER A 615 18.39 26.81 0.16
N PRO A 616 18.47 27.38 1.38
CA PRO A 616 17.39 27.25 2.34
C PRO A 616 16.13 27.98 1.86
N ILE A 617 14.96 27.35 1.99
CA ILE A 617 13.68 28.02 1.76
C ILE A 617 13.49 29.19 2.73
N ILE A 618 13.03 30.31 2.20
CA ILE A 618 12.71 31.50 2.98
C ILE A 618 11.22 31.47 3.32
N ILE A 619 10.90 31.32 4.61
CA ILE A 619 9.52 31.25 5.10
C ILE A 619 9.10 32.65 5.55
N ARG A 620 8.44 33.40 4.65
CA ARG A 620 7.84 34.71 5.00
C ARG A 620 6.36 34.60 5.30
N ASN A 621 5.68 33.72 4.56
CA ASN A 621 4.25 33.57 4.57
C ASN A 621 3.87 32.09 4.53
N ALA A 622 2.61 31.83 4.88
CA ALA A 622 1.94 30.60 4.50
C ALA A 622 0.67 30.92 3.71
N VAL A 623 0.30 30.04 2.79
CA VAL A 623 -0.94 30.15 2.03
C VAL A 623 -1.87 29.01 2.43
N VAL A 624 -3.05 29.38 2.94
CA VAL A 624 -4.17 28.45 3.07
C VAL A 624 -4.85 28.35 1.69
N PRO A 625 -4.87 27.16 1.07
CA PRO A 625 -5.45 26.96 -0.26
C PRO A 625 -6.97 27.18 -0.31
N ARG A 626 -7.52 27.51 -1.49
CA ARG A 626 -8.98 27.52 -1.77
C ARG A 626 -9.57 26.10 -1.87
N GLY A 627 -9.43 25.33 -0.81
CA GLY A 627 -9.82 23.91 -0.78
C GLY A 627 -9.17 23.10 -1.90
N VAL A 628 -9.93 22.16 -2.46
CA VAL A 628 -9.51 21.23 -3.52
C VAL A 628 -8.86 21.93 -4.72
N ASP A 629 -9.48 22.99 -5.24
CA ASP A 629 -8.99 23.70 -6.43
C ASP A 629 -7.75 24.56 -6.14
N GLY A 630 -7.42 24.72 -4.87
CA GLY A 630 -6.32 25.54 -4.38
C GLY A 630 -4.94 24.92 -4.63
N TRP A 631 -4.83 23.62 -4.91
CA TRP A 631 -3.55 22.96 -5.15
C TRP A 631 -3.32 22.66 -6.63
N LYS A 632 -2.11 22.96 -7.11
CA LYS A 632 -1.65 22.61 -8.46
C LYS A 632 -0.24 22.03 -8.41
N VAL A 633 -0.03 20.91 -9.10
CA VAL A 633 1.30 20.31 -9.28
C VAL A 633 2.07 21.07 -10.35
N SER A 634 3.35 21.30 -10.11
CA SER A 634 4.31 21.83 -11.09
C SER A 634 5.29 20.72 -11.46
N PRO A 635 5.72 20.60 -12.73
CA PRO A 635 6.73 19.62 -13.13
C PRO A 635 8.11 19.88 -12.50
N ASN A 636 8.34 21.10 -11.98
CA ASN A 636 9.60 21.48 -11.34
C ASN A 636 9.94 20.59 -10.13
N CYS A 637 11.24 20.48 -9.84
CA CYS A 637 11.78 19.59 -8.83
C CYS A 637 11.36 18.12 -9.06
N MET A 638 11.39 17.65 -10.31
CA MET A 638 10.91 16.31 -10.70
C MET A 638 9.47 16.02 -10.24
N GLY A 639 8.58 17.01 -10.34
CA GLY A 639 7.17 16.89 -9.95
C GLY A 639 6.89 17.01 -8.46
N PHE A 640 7.88 17.29 -7.61
CA PHE A 640 7.68 17.47 -6.16
C PHE A 640 7.12 18.85 -5.79
N MET A 641 7.12 19.81 -6.71
CA MET A 641 6.68 21.18 -6.43
C MET A 641 5.15 21.32 -6.50
N TRP A 642 4.56 21.85 -5.43
CA TRP A 642 3.13 22.14 -5.33
C TRP A 642 2.89 23.64 -5.15
N CYS A 643 1.96 24.18 -5.91
CA CYS A 643 1.52 25.58 -5.82
C CYS A 643 0.17 25.66 -5.11
N ALA A 644 0.13 26.35 -3.98
CA ALA A 644 -1.11 26.70 -3.27
C ALA A 644 -1.59 28.09 -3.72
N ILE A 645 -2.82 28.15 -4.22
CA ILE A 645 -3.53 29.37 -4.61
C ILE A 645 -4.35 29.86 -3.43
N SER A 646 -4.14 31.11 -3.01
CA SER A 646 -4.61 31.59 -1.72
C SER A 646 -6.12 31.76 -1.63
N ALA A 647 -6.73 31.12 -0.62
CA ALA A 647 -7.94 31.62 0.04
C ALA A 647 -7.56 32.68 1.08
N GLU A 648 -6.52 32.39 1.85
CA GLU A 648 -6.00 33.24 2.91
C GLU A 648 -4.46 33.23 2.87
N VAL A 649 -3.87 34.36 3.22
CA VAL A 649 -2.43 34.50 3.38
C VAL A 649 -2.13 34.77 4.85
N LEU A 650 -1.37 33.86 5.45
CA LEU A 650 -0.91 33.98 6.82
C LEU A 650 0.41 34.76 6.86
N ASN A 651 0.50 35.67 7.83
CA ASN A 651 1.69 36.43 8.14
C ASN A 651 2.15 36.07 9.54
N PHE A 652 3.45 35.98 9.72
CA PHE A 652 4.05 35.56 10.98
C PHE A 652 4.88 36.67 11.60
N LYS A 653 5.09 36.58 12.92
CA LYS A 653 5.89 37.56 13.66
C LYS A 653 7.31 37.60 13.11
N GLU A 654 7.94 38.75 13.18
CA GLU A 654 9.33 38.92 12.74
C GLU A 654 10.30 38.01 13.49
N ALA A 655 10.10 37.83 14.80
CA ALA A 655 10.90 36.92 15.62
C ALA A 655 10.80 35.46 15.12
N ASP A 656 9.61 34.99 14.74
CA ASP A 656 9.42 33.64 14.21
C ASP A 656 10.14 33.48 12.86
N ARG A 657 9.99 34.47 11.96
CA ARG A 657 10.66 34.46 10.65
C ARG A 657 12.19 34.47 10.79
N LYS A 658 12.75 35.31 11.68
CA LYS A 658 14.20 35.34 11.97
C LYS A 658 14.67 33.98 12.48
N LYS A 659 13.90 33.36 13.39
CA LYS A 659 14.20 32.02 13.90
C LYS A 659 14.23 30.98 12.79
N TRP A 660 13.22 30.93 11.92
CA TRP A 660 13.14 29.95 10.85
C TRP A 660 14.24 30.12 9.80
N GLU A 661 14.63 31.36 9.48
CA GLU A 661 15.75 31.63 8.58
C GLU A 661 17.07 31.07 9.13
N LEU A 662 17.32 31.24 10.43
CA LEU A 662 18.51 30.70 11.10
C LEU A 662 18.49 29.17 11.16
N LEU A 663 17.34 28.57 11.45
CA LEU A 663 17.16 27.11 11.40
C LEU A 663 17.43 26.57 9.98
N GLY A 664 16.92 27.24 8.95
CA GLY A 664 17.12 26.83 7.56
C GLY A 664 18.57 26.87 7.12
N LYS A 665 19.30 27.95 7.47
CA LYS A 665 20.75 28.03 7.23
C LYS A 665 21.50 26.90 7.93
N ALA A 666 21.23 26.68 9.23
CA ALA A 666 21.89 25.62 10.00
C ALA A 666 21.59 24.21 9.44
N TRP A 667 20.36 23.96 9.01
CA TRP A 667 19.95 22.69 8.40
C TRP A 667 20.67 22.46 7.07
N VAL A 668 20.69 23.45 6.16
CA VAL A 668 21.32 23.30 4.83
C VAL A 668 22.84 23.18 4.94
N ASP A 669 23.48 23.96 5.84
CA ASP A 669 24.91 23.88 6.08
C ASP A 669 25.32 22.52 6.65
N ARG A 670 24.51 21.93 7.54
CA ARG A 670 24.75 20.55 8.01
C ARG A 670 24.58 19.56 6.87
N TYR A 671 23.52 19.68 6.09
CA TYR A 671 23.18 18.74 5.02
C TYR A 671 24.34 18.64 4.02
N LYS A 672 24.84 19.79 3.54
CA LYS A 672 25.96 19.85 2.58
C LYS A 672 27.24 19.24 3.13
N ARG A 673 27.60 19.58 4.38
CA ARG A 673 28.81 19.05 5.03
C ARG A 673 28.79 17.53 5.20
N VAL A 674 27.64 16.94 5.52
CA VAL A 674 27.52 15.49 5.71
C VAL A 674 27.42 14.76 4.37
N ARG A 675 26.72 15.35 3.39
CA ARG A 675 26.61 14.79 2.03
C ARG A 675 27.95 14.79 1.27
N GLY A 676 28.90 15.66 1.65
CA GLY A 676 30.22 15.75 1.03
C GLY A 676 30.30 16.77 -0.11
N ASN A 677 29.50 17.84 -0.06
CA ASN A 677 29.53 18.97 -1.01
C ASN A 677 30.31 20.18 -0.50
#